data_AF-A0A7S1V911-F1
#
_entry.id   AF-A0A7S1V911-F1
#
_cell.length_a   1.000
_cell.length_b   1.000
_cell.length_c   1.000
_cell.angle_alpha   90.00
_cell.angle_beta   90.00
_cell.angle_gamma   90.00
#
_symmetry.space_group_name_H-M   'P 1'
#
loop_
_entity.id
_entity.type
_entity.pdbx_description
1 polymer ?
#
loop_
_entity_poly.entity_id
_entity_poly.type
_entity_poly.pdbx_seq_one_letter_code
_entity_poly.pdbx_strand_id
1 'polypeptide(L)'
;VAAAPSSSVSSLPPLRPSLSLPLLIAQVAKQAPTSVSATTTIKGLAAGKSTVANEILGKCGAEYGKAWSTVEEGAGELEIGALGAKLDAAVGGAAHVGASSSRAVAAWLADALPGGFSVKKVKAYLESRYGVAADGGGKGASLSPVQSGILFTAAVQSGRSRLADEAAVHAVLDTAVSTYAASAGVAVPSGAATPTAAATVAAPPSAAAPTAAGPAAPVPDGPLAPLRVLQSTVAATLGVSASSVSASESLKSLAAGKSTVQNEWIGGLSIEFGAAWPDGAEDMSLDALAASLSSAGTYTAHGPTVTRTVAKYLERKLPGGFSRSAADRTLAGIGLGPLRREGAIFEAACADPSPTASRWSSAAEAQAALAAAASAHVAAAGLTLGSAAPGGAGSSGAGHHGAGATAALAGPAAERLRQLFRDTLELYAAYLDEPLHSSSATVSDLADSLAASSARLDSLTAELGPDLVDGIVPLFDAAKVRTYDSYWNWVRQDGMTLLYDIVAGRITRLDRDVVTRSIHMMNRATREICDHMRWEVERCCASDGRNYDVVCELGQQLLANVERALNDPPLCRDMRVPTRPSLTFGERGQLHYEEVPSELRRLEAWVRALLDHPKAAPFLSLPSTTRGASFDRCGETTDTYASAMRDLAAGATTFCQRTALLTGVGSGSIGQEILVGLLSGGATVVATTSSSSASTRFRAIYERHGSKGSKLFLVPMNGASRRDVLSLVAFIYGKLGLDLDIVVPFAAMAEGGIEVPDIGSRSELAHRLMLTNVNVLLGAVAAAKRDAGILSRPAQVLLPLSPNHGVFGGDGLYSESKAGLAMLLNKWSSESWSPYLSLVGAAIGWTRGTGLMNANNLIAPGLEEAANILTFSPQEMGFLLLAALDERLEAAAAEHPLVLDVTGGMGLVPNLAKVVTDLRQDVLRRSEVAKALAADAEVEAKEVAAAPWAGQAAGTSSASSSPASLVQQGRGSHVMVKRRPCLTFSYPPLPQRPSDIREPFRRLPPGLLDLADVYVIVGFGEVGPFGSARTRWEAEVGDGFTDEGLLELAWVMGFITFVADKGWTDADTGAPVDETAIRSAYGDRILAGVGVRLIEPSVTGFDPTDKLALRQVAVDRDLKPLEMSAEEAQRIKAQHGDKVTVFQDAEGVIWVQLLQGAVLYIPKSVSFDRLVAGQLPTGWSATR
;
A
#
# COMPACT_ATOMS: atom_id res chain seq x y z
N VAL A 1 -55.15 71.65 34.18
CA VAL A 1 -56.32 71.41 35.05
C VAL A 1 -56.88 70.05 34.72
N ALA A 2 -57.00 69.19 35.73
CA ALA A 2 -57.16 67.75 35.62
C ALA A 2 -58.54 67.30 35.13
N ALA A 3 -58.55 66.17 34.41
CA ALA A 3 -59.62 65.18 34.44
C ALA A 3 -59.02 63.78 34.17
N ALA A 4 -58.79 63.00 35.23
CA ALA A 4 -58.91 61.54 35.17
C ALA A 4 -60.40 61.21 34.95
N PRO A 5 -60.82 60.13 34.26
CA PRO A 5 -60.37 58.75 34.53
C PRO A 5 -60.28 57.80 33.29
N SER A 6 -59.57 56.67 33.44
CA SER A 6 -60.04 55.30 33.15
C SER A 6 -58.85 54.32 33.20
N SER A 7 -59.08 53.17 33.83
CA SER A 7 -58.10 52.16 34.22
C SER A 7 -57.08 51.81 33.13
N SER A 8 -55.79 51.98 33.42
CA SER A 8 -54.72 51.39 32.61
C SER A 8 -54.76 49.86 32.73
N VAL A 9 -54.49 49.17 31.63
CA VAL A 9 -54.37 47.69 31.54
C VAL A 9 -53.37 47.12 32.57
N SER A 10 -52.47 47.97 33.10
CA SER A 10 -51.56 47.68 34.21
C SER A 10 -52.24 47.35 35.55
N SER A 11 -53.57 47.40 35.65
CA SER A 11 -54.36 47.08 36.85
C SER A 11 -55.23 45.82 36.73
N LEU A 12 -54.98 44.96 35.74
CA LEU A 12 -55.67 43.68 35.61
C LEU A 12 -55.50 42.83 36.88
N PRO A 13 -56.57 42.28 37.46
CA PRO A 13 -56.45 41.41 38.62
C PRO A 13 -55.73 40.10 38.25
N PRO A 14 -54.97 39.52 39.20
CA PRO A 14 -54.37 38.20 39.00
C PRO A 14 -55.46 37.14 38.82
N LEU A 15 -55.11 36.02 38.17
CA LEU A 15 -56.05 34.93 37.92
C LEU A 15 -56.66 34.42 39.25
N ARG A 16 -57.96 34.64 39.44
CA ARG A 16 -58.76 34.17 40.58
C ARG A 16 -59.72 33.07 40.16
N PRO A 17 -60.16 32.18 41.07
CA PRO A 17 -61.17 31.15 40.77
C PRO A 17 -62.40 31.66 40.02
N SER A 18 -62.94 32.84 40.35
CA SER A 18 -64.08 33.44 39.61
C SER A 18 -63.78 33.73 38.13
N LEU A 19 -62.53 33.95 37.75
CA LEU A 19 -62.08 34.19 36.37
C LEU A 19 -61.59 32.92 35.68
N SER A 20 -60.95 32.00 36.41
CA SER A 20 -60.43 30.75 35.84
C SER A 20 -61.49 29.66 35.69
N LEU A 21 -62.53 29.65 36.53
CA LEU A 21 -63.56 28.62 36.51
C LEU A 21 -64.36 28.60 35.19
N PRO A 22 -64.84 29.75 34.66
CA PRO A 22 -65.50 29.76 33.35
C PRO A 22 -64.58 29.31 32.20
N LEU A 23 -63.29 29.68 32.24
CA LEU A 23 -62.30 29.29 31.23
C LEU A 23 -62.01 27.78 31.26
N LEU A 24 -61.90 27.21 32.46
CA LEU A 24 -61.70 25.78 32.66
C LEU A 24 -62.92 24.97 32.21
N ILE A 25 -64.13 25.45 32.51
CA ILE A 25 -65.39 24.85 32.03
C ILE A 25 -65.46 24.92 30.50
N ALA A 26 -65.19 26.09 29.91
CA ALA A 26 -65.17 26.28 28.46
C ALA A 26 -64.18 25.34 27.76
N GLN A 27 -62.99 25.15 28.35
CA GLN A 27 -61.98 24.23 27.84
C GLN A 27 -62.45 22.76 27.81
N VAL A 28 -63.10 22.29 28.87
CA VAL A 28 -63.62 20.91 28.96
C VAL A 28 -64.83 20.72 28.06
N ALA A 29 -65.74 21.69 28.06
CA ALA A 29 -66.96 21.67 27.25
C ALA A 29 -66.69 21.94 25.76
N LYS A 30 -65.46 22.32 25.38
CA LYS A 30 -65.07 22.76 24.03
C LYS A 30 -65.97 23.90 23.50
N GLN A 31 -66.31 24.84 24.38
CA GLN A 31 -67.12 26.02 24.07
C GLN A 31 -66.26 27.28 24.14
N ALA A 32 -66.73 28.38 23.54
CA ALA A 32 -66.06 29.66 23.65
C ALA A 32 -66.11 30.16 25.10
N PRO A 33 -65.05 30.79 25.65
CA PRO A 33 -65.05 31.37 26.98
C PRO A 33 -66.26 32.26 27.31
N THR A 34 -66.76 32.98 26.31
CA THR A 34 -67.88 33.92 26.43
C THR A 34 -69.26 33.25 26.49
N SER A 35 -69.38 31.95 26.20
CA SER A 35 -70.66 31.23 26.23
C SER A 35 -70.98 30.59 27.58
N VAL A 36 -70.05 30.62 28.55
CA VAL A 36 -70.27 30.12 29.92
C VAL A 36 -70.88 31.22 30.78
N SER A 37 -72.21 31.19 30.97
CA SER A 37 -72.90 32.18 31.80
C SER A 37 -72.69 31.92 33.30
N ALA A 38 -72.44 32.99 34.06
CA ALA A 38 -72.29 32.94 35.51
C ALA A 38 -73.55 32.45 36.25
N THR A 39 -74.74 32.56 35.64
CA THR A 39 -76.02 32.12 36.21
C THR A 39 -76.37 30.66 35.91
N THR A 40 -75.51 29.93 35.19
CA THR A 40 -75.74 28.52 34.85
C THR A 40 -75.01 27.60 35.83
N THR A 41 -75.53 26.40 36.09
CA THR A 41 -74.88 25.39 36.92
C THR A 41 -74.05 24.42 36.06
N ILE A 42 -73.03 23.77 36.64
CA ILE A 42 -72.20 22.78 35.91
C ILE A 42 -73.06 21.62 35.37
N LYS A 43 -74.04 21.15 36.15
CA LYS A 43 -75.01 20.13 35.68
C LYS A 43 -75.89 20.65 34.54
N GLY A 44 -76.30 21.92 34.60
CA GLY A 44 -77.09 22.56 33.54
C GLY A 44 -76.32 22.67 32.22
N LEU A 45 -75.05 23.06 32.26
CA LEU A 45 -74.17 23.15 31.09
C LEU A 45 -73.86 21.78 30.45
N ALA A 46 -73.79 20.72 31.26
CA ALA A 46 -73.57 19.37 30.76
C ALA A 46 -74.81 18.74 30.09
N ALA A 47 -75.96 19.45 30.03
CA ALA A 47 -77.21 18.99 29.44
C ALA A 47 -77.65 17.58 29.91
N GLY A 48 -77.39 17.24 31.18
CA GLY A 48 -77.70 15.93 31.77
C GLY A 48 -76.71 14.79 31.48
N LYS A 49 -75.61 15.03 30.75
CA LYS A 49 -74.54 14.03 30.54
C LYS A 49 -73.60 13.97 31.74
N SER A 50 -73.77 12.95 32.58
CA SER A 50 -72.97 12.78 33.81
C SER A 50 -71.46 12.70 33.58
N THR A 51 -71.01 12.20 32.43
CA THR A 51 -69.58 12.10 32.08
C THR A 51 -68.89 13.45 31.94
N VAL A 52 -69.51 14.42 31.25
CA VAL A 52 -68.94 15.76 31.05
C VAL A 52 -68.98 16.55 32.37
N ALA A 53 -70.07 16.44 33.12
CA ALA A 53 -70.17 17.08 34.45
C ALA A 53 -69.08 16.55 35.40
N ASN A 54 -68.86 15.23 35.44
CA ASN A 54 -67.83 14.63 36.28
C ASN A 54 -66.41 14.99 35.82
N GLU A 55 -66.17 15.12 34.51
CA GLU A 55 -64.88 15.60 34.00
C GLU A 55 -64.60 17.05 34.41
N ILE A 56 -65.61 17.92 34.32
CA ILE A 56 -65.51 19.32 34.77
C ILE A 56 -65.20 19.36 36.27
N LEU A 57 -65.97 18.64 37.10
CA LEU A 57 -65.77 18.60 38.55
C LEU A 57 -64.39 18.04 38.91
N GLY A 58 -63.94 16.99 38.22
CA GLY A 58 -62.61 16.40 38.41
C GLY A 58 -61.47 17.36 38.05
N LYS A 59 -61.59 18.13 36.96
CA LYS A 59 -60.60 19.17 36.62
C LYS A 59 -60.65 20.36 37.55
N CYS A 60 -61.82 20.71 38.10
CA CYS A 60 -61.92 21.73 39.15
C CYS A 60 -61.23 21.26 40.45
N GLY A 61 -61.36 19.99 40.83
CA GLY A 61 -60.63 19.41 41.95
C GLY A 61 -59.10 19.45 41.74
N ALA A 62 -58.64 19.10 40.53
CA ALA A 62 -57.22 19.18 40.18
C ALA A 62 -56.70 20.63 40.10
N GLU A 63 -57.55 21.59 39.73
CA GLU A 63 -57.19 23.00 39.64
C GLU A 63 -57.13 23.64 41.03
N TYR A 64 -58.19 23.53 41.85
CA TYR A 64 -58.36 24.30 43.10
C TYR A 64 -57.93 23.56 44.38
N GLY A 65 -57.64 22.27 44.32
CA GLY A 65 -57.04 21.50 45.43
C GLY A 65 -57.80 21.64 46.75
N LYS A 66 -57.13 22.10 47.82
CA LYS A 66 -57.73 22.26 49.16
C LYS A 66 -58.91 23.25 49.20
N ALA A 67 -58.96 24.23 48.29
CA ALA A 67 -60.10 25.14 48.20
C ALA A 67 -61.33 24.47 47.55
N TRP A 68 -61.13 23.42 46.75
CA TRP A 68 -62.23 22.64 46.19
C TRP A 68 -62.95 21.82 47.27
N SER A 69 -62.21 21.21 48.20
CA SER A 69 -62.79 20.34 49.24
C SER A 69 -63.76 21.05 50.19
N THR A 70 -63.78 22.39 50.24
CA THR A 70 -64.73 23.17 51.06
C THR A 70 -66.05 23.45 50.33
N VAL A 71 -66.13 23.19 49.01
CA VAL A 71 -67.30 23.47 48.16
C VAL A 71 -67.72 22.27 47.29
N GLU A 72 -66.97 21.17 47.32
CA GLU A 72 -67.16 19.97 46.50
C GLU A 72 -68.55 19.34 46.67
N GLU A 73 -69.05 19.31 47.91
CA GLU A 73 -70.40 18.83 48.21
C GLU A 73 -71.45 19.84 47.72
N GLY A 74 -72.08 19.52 46.58
CA GLY A 74 -73.08 20.38 45.92
C GLY A 74 -72.54 21.32 44.83
N ALA A 75 -71.23 21.28 44.52
CA ALA A 75 -70.60 22.12 43.49
C ALA A 75 -71.31 22.07 42.12
N GLY A 76 -71.82 20.91 41.73
CA GLY A 76 -72.51 20.71 40.45
C GLY A 76 -73.84 21.45 40.30
N GLU A 77 -74.46 21.85 41.41
CA GLU A 77 -75.79 22.48 41.47
C GLU A 77 -75.73 23.97 41.79
N LEU A 78 -74.56 24.49 42.15
CA LEU A 78 -74.34 25.92 42.33
C LEU A 78 -74.22 26.63 40.98
N GLU A 79 -74.74 27.84 40.89
CA GLU A 79 -74.46 28.73 39.76
C GLU A 79 -72.95 29.01 39.70
N ILE A 80 -72.36 28.98 38.51
CA ILE A 80 -70.91 29.10 38.30
C ILE A 80 -70.35 30.38 38.92
N GLY A 81 -71.09 31.48 38.88
CA GLY A 81 -70.71 32.73 39.52
C GLY A 81 -70.66 32.63 41.05
N ALA A 82 -71.65 31.97 41.65
CA ALA A 82 -71.69 31.73 43.10
C ALA A 82 -70.62 30.73 43.55
N LEU A 83 -70.35 29.70 42.75
CA LEU A 83 -69.28 28.73 42.98
C LEU A 83 -67.90 29.40 42.89
N GLY A 84 -67.68 30.25 41.88
CA GLY A 84 -66.48 31.06 41.73
C GLY A 84 -66.24 32.00 42.91
N ALA A 85 -67.29 32.68 43.40
CA ALA A 85 -67.18 33.56 44.57
C ALA A 85 -66.87 32.80 45.87
N LYS A 86 -67.43 31.60 46.07
CA LYS A 86 -67.09 30.74 47.22
C LYS A 86 -65.65 30.23 47.14
N LEU A 87 -65.17 29.86 45.96
CA LEU A 87 -63.77 29.46 45.75
C LEU A 87 -62.81 30.64 45.96
N ASP A 88 -63.15 31.84 45.51
CA ASP A 88 -62.36 33.06 45.76
C ASP A 88 -62.20 33.33 47.26
N ALA A 89 -63.28 33.15 48.04
CA ALA A 89 -63.24 33.28 49.49
C ALA A 89 -62.38 32.19 50.15
N ALA A 90 -62.43 30.94 49.65
CA ALA A 90 -61.63 29.83 50.15
C ALA A 90 -60.12 29.98 49.84
N VAL A 91 -59.76 30.66 48.75
CA VAL A 91 -58.37 30.93 48.34
C VAL A 91 -57.79 32.19 49.00
N GLY A 92 -58.61 32.99 49.70
CA GLY A 92 -58.13 34.11 50.51
C GLY A 92 -57.55 35.29 49.71
N GLY A 93 -58.02 35.50 48.47
CA GLY A 93 -57.62 36.62 47.62
C GLY A 93 -56.25 36.50 46.95
N ALA A 94 -55.52 35.39 47.15
CA ALA A 94 -54.27 35.08 46.47
C ALA A 94 -54.50 34.65 45.00
N ALA A 95 -53.52 34.92 44.14
CA ALA A 95 -53.54 34.47 42.75
C ALA A 95 -53.49 32.94 42.68
N HIS A 96 -54.40 32.32 41.94
CA HIS A 96 -54.50 30.87 41.84
C HIS A 96 -54.26 30.38 40.41
N VAL A 97 -53.10 29.74 40.20
CA VAL A 97 -52.78 29.04 38.95
C VAL A 97 -52.58 27.56 39.32
N GLY A 98 -53.57 26.74 39.00
CA GLY A 98 -53.53 25.31 39.29
C GLY A 98 -52.83 24.49 38.21
N ALA A 99 -52.80 23.17 38.43
CA ALA A 99 -52.08 22.24 37.56
C ALA A 99 -52.73 22.05 36.18
N SER A 100 -54.03 22.35 36.02
CA SER A 100 -54.75 22.21 34.75
C SER A 100 -54.52 23.44 33.86
N SER A 101 -54.62 24.65 34.42
CA SER A 101 -54.32 25.89 33.69
C SER A 101 -52.84 25.98 33.28
N SER A 102 -51.92 25.63 34.18
CA SER A 102 -50.48 25.59 33.87
C SER A 102 -50.13 24.62 32.73
N ARG A 103 -50.73 23.42 32.73
CA ARG A 103 -50.52 22.44 31.65
C ARG A 103 -51.12 22.89 30.33
N ALA A 104 -52.29 23.54 30.35
CA ALA A 104 -52.91 24.08 29.15
C ALA A 104 -52.05 25.18 28.52
N VAL A 105 -51.50 26.10 29.33
CA VAL A 105 -50.60 27.16 28.87
C VAL A 105 -49.29 26.59 28.32
N ALA A 106 -48.68 25.64 29.03
CA ALA A 106 -47.44 25.00 28.58
C ALA A 106 -47.62 24.26 27.25
N ALA A 107 -48.70 23.49 27.09
CA ALA A 107 -49.01 22.80 25.84
C ALA A 107 -49.27 23.79 24.70
N TRP A 108 -49.98 24.89 24.97
CA TRP A 108 -50.23 25.92 23.95
C TRP A 108 -48.95 26.61 23.48
N LEU A 109 -48.06 26.99 24.41
CA LEU A 109 -46.78 27.62 24.07
C LEU A 109 -45.87 26.67 23.27
N ALA A 110 -45.98 25.36 23.47
CA ALA A 110 -45.22 24.36 22.73
C ALA A 110 -45.79 24.09 21.33
N ASP A 111 -47.11 23.90 21.24
CA ASP A 111 -47.76 23.39 20.03
C ASP A 111 -48.23 24.50 19.08
N ALA A 112 -48.66 25.64 19.62
CA ALA A 112 -49.33 26.69 18.84
C ALA A 112 -48.35 27.76 18.29
N LEU A 113 -47.16 27.94 18.85
CA LEU A 113 -46.24 29.00 18.42
C LEU A 113 -45.44 28.63 17.16
N PRO A 114 -45.27 29.56 16.19
CA PRO A 114 -44.41 29.35 15.02
C PRO A 114 -42.93 29.29 15.44
N GLY A 115 -42.13 28.59 14.64
CA GLY A 115 -40.69 28.43 14.90
C GLY A 115 -39.98 29.78 15.03
N GLY A 116 -39.30 30.00 16.16
CA GLY A 116 -38.61 31.27 16.45
C GLY A 116 -39.42 32.28 17.26
N PHE A 117 -40.72 32.03 17.53
CA PHE A 117 -41.51 32.83 18.47
C PHE A 117 -41.48 32.19 19.87
N SER A 118 -40.69 32.75 20.79
CA SER A 118 -40.46 32.18 22.13
C SER A 118 -41.32 32.84 23.21
N VAL A 119 -41.42 32.19 24.39
CA VAL A 119 -42.06 32.78 25.59
C VAL A 119 -41.48 34.15 25.95
N LYS A 120 -40.19 34.41 25.64
CA LYS A 120 -39.58 35.74 25.82
C LYS A 120 -40.17 36.79 24.88
N LYS A 121 -40.48 36.44 23.63
CA LYS A 121 -41.16 37.35 22.69
C LYS A 121 -42.62 37.60 23.09
N VAL A 122 -43.32 36.56 23.57
CA VAL A 122 -44.68 36.71 24.13
C VAL A 122 -44.68 37.71 25.30
N LYS A 123 -43.75 37.56 26.25
CA LYS A 123 -43.58 38.49 27.38
C LYS A 123 -43.26 39.91 26.92
N ALA A 124 -42.28 40.06 26.03
CA ALA A 124 -41.89 41.36 25.49
C ALA A 124 -43.05 42.03 24.74
N TYR A 125 -43.88 41.28 24.03
CA TYR A 125 -45.06 41.79 23.34
C TYR A 125 -46.14 42.28 24.32
N LEU A 126 -46.50 41.47 25.34
CA LEU A 126 -47.49 41.86 26.35
C LEU A 126 -47.02 43.05 27.21
N GLU A 127 -45.72 43.12 27.50
CA GLU A 127 -45.11 44.23 28.23
C GLU A 127 -45.06 45.50 27.38
N SER A 128 -44.59 45.40 26.13
CA SER A 128 -44.46 46.55 25.22
C SER A 128 -45.79 47.12 24.74
N ARG A 129 -46.82 46.28 24.52
CA ARG A 129 -48.11 46.71 23.93
C ARG A 129 -49.17 47.03 24.97
N TYR A 130 -49.21 46.29 26.08
CA TYR A 130 -50.26 46.39 27.10
C TYR A 130 -49.76 46.78 28.49
N GLY A 131 -48.44 46.93 28.69
CA GLY A 131 -47.86 47.30 29.97
C GLY A 131 -48.02 46.24 31.07
N VAL A 132 -48.24 44.97 30.69
CA VAL A 132 -48.39 43.86 31.64
C VAL A 132 -47.02 43.37 32.07
N ALA A 133 -46.47 44.01 33.12
CA ALA A 133 -45.15 43.72 33.65
C ALA A 133 -45.05 42.31 34.28
N ALA A 134 -43.84 41.76 34.29
CA ALA A 134 -43.52 40.57 35.08
C ALA A 134 -43.34 40.98 36.55
N ASP A 135 -44.39 40.87 37.37
CA ASP A 135 -44.29 41.18 38.79
C ASP A 135 -43.24 40.29 39.50
N GLY A 136 -42.26 40.94 40.14
CA GLY A 136 -41.52 40.40 41.29
C GLY A 136 -40.27 39.54 41.02
N GLY A 137 -39.10 40.19 40.94
CA GLY A 137 -37.95 39.88 41.81
C GLY A 137 -37.26 38.50 41.79
N GLY A 138 -37.44 37.64 40.78
CA GLY A 138 -36.74 36.35 40.68
C GLY A 138 -36.06 36.13 39.32
N LYS A 139 -34.75 35.87 39.30
CA LYS A 139 -34.03 35.42 38.10
C LYS A 139 -34.51 34.01 37.71
N GLY A 140 -35.51 33.91 36.85
CA GLY A 140 -36.02 32.62 36.36
C GLY A 140 -37.24 32.78 35.45
N ALA A 141 -37.46 31.83 34.55
CA ALA A 141 -38.40 31.89 33.44
C ALA A 141 -39.91 31.79 33.81
N SER A 142 -40.37 32.19 34.99
CA SER A 142 -41.78 32.08 35.39
C SER A 142 -42.64 33.21 34.79
N LEU A 143 -43.88 32.89 34.38
CA LEU A 143 -44.90 33.86 33.94
C LEU A 143 -45.54 34.51 35.17
N SER A 144 -45.89 35.80 35.11
CA SER A 144 -46.65 36.42 36.20
C SER A 144 -48.07 35.83 36.27
N PRO A 145 -48.78 35.90 37.40
CA PRO A 145 -50.14 35.35 37.50
C PRO A 145 -51.13 35.98 36.52
N VAL A 146 -50.96 37.28 36.19
CA VAL A 146 -51.76 37.97 35.17
C VAL A 146 -51.41 37.47 33.76
N GLN A 147 -50.12 37.32 33.44
CA GLN A 147 -49.66 36.75 32.17
C GLN A 147 -50.16 35.29 31.99
N SER A 148 -50.17 34.51 33.07
CA SER A 148 -50.69 33.14 33.07
C SER A 148 -52.19 33.10 32.78
N GLY A 149 -52.97 34.04 33.33
CA GLY A 149 -54.40 34.17 33.03
C GLY A 149 -54.70 34.56 31.57
N ILE A 150 -53.94 35.50 31.02
CA ILE A 150 -54.06 35.90 29.60
C ILE A 150 -53.70 34.73 28.69
N LEU A 151 -52.60 34.03 28.97
CA LEU A 151 -52.18 32.89 28.14
C LEU A 151 -53.10 31.68 28.28
N PHE A 152 -53.72 31.49 29.44
CA PHE A 152 -54.75 30.46 29.59
C PHE A 152 -55.96 30.80 28.73
N THR A 153 -56.36 32.06 28.67
CA THR A 153 -57.42 32.54 27.76
C THR A 153 -57.05 32.31 26.29
N ALA A 154 -55.81 32.63 25.89
CA ALA A 154 -55.30 32.38 24.54
C ALA A 154 -55.33 30.89 24.17
N ALA A 155 -54.93 30.02 25.12
CA ALA A 155 -54.92 28.57 24.94
C ALA A 155 -56.34 27.99 24.76
N VAL A 156 -57.34 28.52 25.47
CA VAL A 156 -58.73 28.09 25.32
C VAL A 156 -59.34 28.62 24.02
N GLN A 157 -58.98 29.83 23.57
CA GLN A 157 -59.54 30.46 22.37
C GLN A 157 -59.01 29.90 21.05
N SER A 158 -57.69 29.70 20.95
CA SER A 158 -57.04 29.28 19.70
C SER A 158 -56.84 27.77 19.60
N GLY A 159 -57.01 27.03 20.70
CA GLY A 159 -56.74 25.59 20.74
C GLY A 159 -55.26 25.27 20.51
N ARG A 160 -54.94 24.02 20.12
CA ARG A 160 -53.54 23.55 19.95
C ARG A 160 -53.04 23.60 18.50
N SER A 161 -53.75 24.25 17.58
CA SER A 161 -53.32 24.35 16.19
C SER A 161 -52.19 25.38 16.04
N ARG A 162 -51.17 25.03 15.27
CA ARG A 162 -50.00 25.88 15.03
C ARG A 162 -50.38 27.17 14.29
N LEU A 163 -50.00 28.30 14.85
CA LEU A 163 -50.18 29.63 14.25
C LEU A 163 -49.13 29.85 13.16
N ALA A 164 -49.54 30.45 12.05
CA ALA A 164 -48.76 30.51 10.82
C ALA A 164 -47.51 31.41 10.93
N ASP A 165 -47.64 32.56 11.58
CA ASP A 165 -46.61 33.58 11.65
C ASP A 165 -46.71 34.43 12.93
N GLU A 166 -45.73 35.32 13.12
CA GLU A 166 -45.66 36.24 14.27
C GLU A 166 -46.90 37.17 14.33
N ALA A 167 -47.48 37.54 13.20
CA ALA A 167 -48.70 38.37 13.13
C ALA A 167 -49.93 37.62 13.67
N ALA A 168 -50.10 36.34 13.33
CA ALA A 168 -51.17 35.50 13.88
C ALA A 168 -51.06 35.32 15.39
N VAL A 169 -49.83 35.19 15.92
CA VAL A 169 -49.61 35.13 17.38
C VAL A 169 -50.01 36.43 18.07
N HIS A 170 -49.62 37.57 17.51
CA HIS A 170 -50.01 38.88 18.02
C HIS A 170 -51.54 39.07 18.02
N ALA A 171 -52.23 38.64 16.96
CA ALA A 171 -53.70 38.72 16.88
C ALA A 171 -54.41 37.86 17.96
N VAL A 172 -53.90 36.65 18.23
CA VAL A 172 -54.44 35.78 19.29
C VAL A 172 -54.18 36.37 20.67
N LEU A 173 -52.98 36.92 20.91
CA LEU A 173 -52.65 37.58 22.18
C LEU A 173 -53.51 38.83 22.41
N ASP A 174 -53.71 39.67 21.40
CA ASP A 174 -54.57 40.86 21.47
C ASP A 174 -56.03 40.47 21.83
N THR A 175 -56.55 39.41 21.20
CA THR A 175 -57.90 38.89 21.49
C THR A 175 -57.99 38.32 22.91
N ALA A 176 -56.97 37.61 23.37
CA ALA A 176 -56.91 37.04 24.71
C ALA A 176 -56.84 38.12 25.79
N VAL A 177 -56.05 39.19 25.58
CA VAL A 177 -55.99 40.33 26.49
C VAL A 177 -57.34 41.03 26.58
N SER A 178 -58.00 41.27 25.44
CA SER A 178 -59.34 41.89 25.41
C SER A 178 -60.37 41.04 26.14
N THR A 179 -60.35 39.72 25.94
CA THR A 179 -61.31 38.80 26.58
C THR A 179 -61.06 38.66 28.08
N TYR A 180 -59.79 38.55 28.49
CA TYR A 180 -59.41 38.49 29.90
C TYR A 180 -59.78 39.79 30.62
N ALA A 181 -59.53 40.94 29.99
CA ALA A 181 -59.92 42.25 30.52
C ALA A 181 -61.45 42.40 30.64
N ALA A 182 -62.21 41.97 29.63
CA ALA A 182 -63.68 41.97 29.68
C ALA A 182 -64.22 41.09 30.82
N SER A 183 -63.64 39.91 31.05
CA SER A 183 -64.01 39.03 32.16
C SER A 183 -63.70 39.64 33.54
N ALA A 184 -62.69 40.51 33.61
CA ALA A 184 -62.30 41.25 34.80
C ALA A 184 -63.00 42.62 34.95
N GLY A 185 -63.87 43.01 34.00
CA GLY A 185 -64.57 44.31 34.02
C GLY A 185 -63.70 45.52 33.65
N VAL A 186 -62.58 45.33 32.93
CA VAL A 186 -61.62 46.36 32.54
C VAL A 186 -61.69 46.62 31.02
N ALA A 187 -61.75 47.89 30.59
CA ALA A 187 -61.80 48.27 29.17
C ALA A 187 -60.39 48.44 28.56
N VAL A 188 -60.17 47.92 27.33
CA VAL A 188 -58.90 47.99 26.59
C VAL A 188 -59.07 48.80 25.29
N PRO A 189 -58.17 49.74 24.93
CA PRO A 189 -58.25 50.47 23.66
C PRO A 189 -57.85 49.60 22.45
N SER A 190 -58.61 49.68 21.35
CA SER A 190 -58.41 48.92 20.10
C SER A 190 -57.70 49.74 19.02
N GLY A 191 -56.78 49.14 18.27
CA GLY A 191 -56.16 49.74 17.08
C GLY A 191 -55.38 48.74 16.21
N ALA A 192 -55.89 48.50 15.00
CA ALA A 192 -55.30 47.69 13.94
C ALA A 192 -55.01 48.55 12.70
N ALA A 193 -53.91 48.27 11.97
CA ALA A 193 -53.74 48.66 10.56
C ALA A 193 -52.67 47.78 9.87
N THR A 194 -53.02 47.24 8.70
CA THR A 194 -52.20 46.48 7.73
C THR A 194 -51.92 47.33 6.46
N PRO A 195 -51.00 46.88 5.55
CA PRO A 195 -50.16 47.75 4.71
C PRO A 195 -50.70 48.00 3.28
N THR A 196 -50.04 48.89 2.52
CA THR A 196 -50.30 49.06 1.06
C THR A 196 -49.01 49.39 0.28
N ALA A 197 -48.97 48.93 -0.98
CA ALA A 197 -47.83 48.76 -1.88
C ALA A 197 -47.54 49.94 -2.84
N ALA A 198 -46.44 49.77 -3.60
CA ALA A 198 -45.63 50.67 -4.43
C ALA A 198 -46.27 51.47 -5.58
N ALA A 199 -45.55 52.53 -6.03
CA ALA A 199 -45.42 52.91 -7.44
C ALA A 199 -44.07 53.65 -7.73
N THR A 200 -43.50 53.32 -8.89
CA THR A 200 -42.17 53.58 -9.49
C THR A 200 -42.01 54.91 -10.26
N VAL A 201 -40.77 55.37 -10.55
CA VAL A 201 -40.19 55.62 -11.92
C VAL A 201 -38.70 56.11 -11.89
N ALA A 202 -37.85 55.38 -12.65
CA ALA A 202 -36.61 55.69 -13.43
C ALA A 202 -35.24 56.11 -12.84
N ALA A 203 -34.19 55.51 -13.46
CA ALA A 203 -32.75 55.49 -13.15
C ALA A 203 -31.95 56.73 -13.63
N PRO A 204 -30.75 56.99 -13.03
CA PRO A 204 -29.47 56.68 -13.72
C PRO A 204 -28.36 56.18 -12.73
N PRO A 205 -27.07 56.07 -13.14
CA PRO A 205 -26.26 54.86 -13.04
C PRO A 205 -25.66 54.52 -11.65
N SER A 206 -25.32 53.24 -11.52
CA SER A 206 -24.66 52.52 -10.42
C SER A 206 -23.64 53.32 -9.56
N ALA A 207 -23.92 53.43 -8.26
CA ALA A 207 -22.97 53.71 -7.20
C ALA A 207 -23.08 52.63 -6.10
N ALA A 208 -21.96 51.98 -5.78
CA ALA A 208 -21.88 50.86 -4.85
C ALA A 208 -22.21 51.27 -3.40
N ALA A 209 -22.99 50.41 -2.73
CA ALA A 209 -23.29 50.47 -1.31
C ALA A 209 -22.14 49.88 -0.46
N PRO A 210 -21.97 50.29 0.82
CA PRO A 210 -20.78 50.04 1.63
C PRO A 210 -20.73 48.60 2.15
N THR A 211 -19.56 47.95 2.01
CA THR A 211 -19.22 46.67 2.63
C THR A 211 -18.68 46.86 4.06
N ALA A 212 -19.10 45.98 4.97
CA ALA A 212 -18.64 45.92 6.35
C ALA A 212 -17.13 45.60 6.47
N ALA A 213 -16.51 46.12 7.54
CA ALA A 213 -15.07 46.03 7.82
C ALA A 213 -14.55 44.58 7.98
N GLY A 214 -13.41 44.27 7.34
CA GLY A 214 -12.64 43.05 7.55
C GLY A 214 -11.61 43.14 8.70
N PRO A 215 -11.03 42.01 9.14
CA PRO A 215 -10.05 41.97 10.23
C PRO A 215 -8.70 42.63 9.85
N ALA A 216 -7.96 43.09 10.86
CA ALA A 216 -6.67 43.78 10.70
C ALA A 216 -5.62 42.92 9.95
N ALA A 217 -4.76 43.56 9.15
CA ALA A 217 -3.70 42.89 8.40
C ALA A 217 -2.74 42.13 9.35
N PRO A 218 -2.41 40.85 9.08
CA PRO A 218 -1.60 40.03 9.96
C PRO A 218 -0.13 40.47 9.97
N VAL A 219 0.45 40.56 11.17
CA VAL A 219 1.88 40.83 11.39
C VAL A 219 2.70 39.57 11.10
N PRO A 220 3.85 39.64 10.38
CA PRO A 220 4.69 38.47 10.09
C PRO A 220 5.09 37.74 11.38
N ASP A 221 4.72 36.46 11.51
CA ASP A 221 4.96 35.69 12.73
C ASP A 221 6.41 35.24 12.86
N GLY A 222 6.89 35.12 14.09
CA GLY A 222 8.26 34.67 14.39
C GLY A 222 8.52 34.67 15.89
N PRO A 223 9.51 33.89 16.37
CA PRO A 223 9.88 33.86 17.77
C PRO A 223 10.46 35.22 18.23
N LEU A 224 10.58 35.40 19.54
CA LEU A 224 11.26 36.56 20.10
C LEU A 224 12.73 36.52 19.69
N ALA A 225 13.32 37.67 19.36
CA ALA A 225 14.75 37.75 19.13
C ALA A 225 15.50 37.25 20.39
N PRO A 226 16.57 36.44 20.27
CA PRO A 226 17.30 35.90 21.42
C PRO A 226 17.72 36.98 22.42
N LEU A 227 18.13 38.16 21.94
CA LEU A 227 18.47 39.31 22.78
C LEU A 227 17.30 39.77 23.66
N ARG A 228 16.07 39.74 23.14
CA ARG A 228 14.86 40.16 23.87
C ARG A 228 14.47 39.14 24.94
N VAL A 229 14.66 37.86 24.66
CA VAL A 229 14.47 36.79 25.67
C VAL A 229 15.47 36.98 26.81
N LEU A 230 16.76 37.16 26.49
CA LEU A 230 17.83 37.41 27.46
C LEU A 230 17.54 38.65 28.32
N GLN A 231 17.27 39.80 27.70
CA GLN A 231 16.97 41.04 28.43
C GLN A 231 15.73 40.93 29.31
N SER A 232 14.66 40.28 28.82
CA SER A 232 13.39 40.16 29.57
C SER A 232 13.53 39.23 30.78
N THR A 233 14.27 38.12 30.64
CA THR A 233 14.56 37.22 31.79
C THR A 233 15.40 37.90 32.86
N VAL A 234 16.47 38.60 32.47
CA VAL A 234 17.35 39.32 33.42
C VAL A 234 16.60 40.48 34.07
N ALA A 235 15.85 41.26 33.30
CA ALA A 235 15.06 42.38 33.79
C ALA A 235 14.01 41.96 34.83
N ALA A 236 13.34 40.83 34.60
CA ALA A 236 12.34 40.28 35.53
C ALA A 236 12.96 39.97 36.91
N THR A 237 14.18 39.45 36.95
CA THR A 237 14.87 39.13 38.21
C THR A 237 15.48 40.35 38.91
N LEU A 238 15.89 41.37 38.15
CA LEU A 238 16.45 42.62 38.68
C LEU A 238 15.36 43.64 39.08
N GLY A 239 14.10 43.40 38.71
CA GLY A 239 12.99 44.30 38.97
C GLY A 239 13.06 45.61 38.17
N VAL A 240 13.70 45.59 37.01
CA VAL A 240 13.89 46.75 36.13
C VAL A 240 13.22 46.51 34.77
N SER A 241 13.09 47.53 33.93
CA SER A 241 12.55 47.37 32.58
C SER A 241 13.53 46.61 31.68
N ALA A 242 13.04 45.76 30.77
CA ALA A 242 13.86 45.08 29.76
C ALA A 242 14.74 46.03 28.93
N SER A 243 14.31 47.28 28.73
CA SER A 243 15.07 48.32 28.01
C SER A 243 16.21 48.96 28.83
N SER A 244 16.24 48.73 30.15
CA SER A 244 17.26 49.27 31.06
C SER A 244 18.43 48.31 31.30
N VAL A 245 18.31 47.06 30.84
CA VAL A 245 19.40 46.07 30.87
C VAL A 245 20.33 46.33 29.68
N SER A 246 21.56 46.73 29.98
CA SER A 246 22.57 47.03 28.96
C SER A 246 22.93 45.78 28.15
N ALA A 247 22.87 45.87 26.82
CA ALA A 247 23.21 44.77 25.92
C ALA A 247 24.73 44.50 25.85
N SER A 248 25.55 45.47 26.25
CA SER A 248 27.03 45.38 26.23
C SER A 248 27.63 44.75 27.49
N GLU A 249 26.81 44.40 28.48
CA GLU A 249 27.22 43.76 29.72
C GLU A 249 27.02 42.24 29.64
N SER A 250 27.81 41.45 30.39
CA SER A 250 27.66 40.00 30.47
C SER A 250 26.73 39.58 31.60
N LEU A 251 26.20 38.35 31.56
CA LEU A 251 25.39 37.80 32.65
C LEU A 251 26.15 37.83 34.00
N LYS A 252 27.47 37.66 33.95
CA LYS A 252 28.35 37.74 35.13
C LYS A 252 28.50 39.15 35.68
N SER A 253 28.62 40.17 34.83
CA SER A 253 28.69 41.56 35.29
C SER A 253 27.34 42.04 35.84
N LEU A 254 26.24 41.65 35.19
CA LEU A 254 24.86 41.98 35.60
C LEU A 254 24.46 41.31 36.92
N ALA A 255 25.06 40.16 37.27
CA ALA A 255 24.84 39.48 38.55
C ALA A 255 25.55 40.16 39.74
N ALA A 256 26.44 41.13 39.50
CA ALA A 256 27.19 41.88 40.52
C ALA A 256 27.81 41.00 41.62
N GLY A 257 28.33 39.82 41.26
CA GLY A 257 28.96 38.86 42.17
C GLY A 257 28.02 37.90 42.91
N LYS A 258 26.71 37.92 42.64
CA LYS A 258 25.73 36.97 43.21
C LYS A 258 25.65 35.69 42.35
N SER A 259 26.52 34.73 42.65
CA SER A 259 26.61 33.46 41.89
C SER A 259 25.30 32.66 41.83
N THR A 260 24.42 32.78 42.83
CA THR A 260 23.11 32.10 42.84
C THR A 260 22.17 32.59 41.73
N VAL A 261 22.11 33.91 41.52
CA VAL A 261 21.29 34.53 40.47
C VAL A 261 21.85 34.24 39.09
N GLN A 262 23.18 34.26 38.97
CA GLN A 262 23.89 33.90 37.73
C GLN A 262 23.55 32.46 37.30
N ASN A 263 23.61 31.50 38.22
CA ASN A 263 23.32 30.09 37.91
C ASN A 263 21.84 29.85 37.59
N GLU A 264 20.92 30.62 38.18
CA GLU A 264 19.50 30.58 37.84
C GLU A 264 19.25 31.06 36.40
N TRP A 265 19.90 32.15 35.98
CA TRP A 265 19.84 32.62 34.59
C TRP A 265 20.40 31.60 33.61
N ILE A 266 21.61 31.08 33.86
CA ILE A 266 22.24 30.09 32.97
C ILE A 266 21.39 28.81 32.89
N GLY A 267 20.87 28.32 34.01
CA GLY A 267 20.01 27.13 34.04
C GLY A 267 18.71 27.33 33.26
N GLY A 268 18.05 28.49 33.41
CA GLY A 268 16.81 28.79 32.70
C GLY A 268 17.00 29.01 31.19
N LEU A 269 18.08 29.69 30.81
CA LEU A 269 18.37 30.06 29.42
C LEU A 269 19.00 28.91 28.63
N SER A 270 19.81 28.05 29.24
CA SER A 270 20.31 26.83 28.60
C SER A 270 19.18 25.86 28.25
N ILE A 271 18.14 25.76 29.11
CA ILE A 271 16.93 24.97 28.81
C ILE A 271 16.13 25.59 27.65
N GLU A 272 16.09 26.92 27.56
CA GLU A 272 15.35 27.65 26.52
C GLU A 272 15.97 27.47 25.13
N PHE A 273 17.30 27.63 25.02
CA PHE A 273 18.02 27.59 23.76
C PHE A 273 18.60 26.21 23.41
N GLY A 274 18.59 25.26 24.34
CA GLY A 274 18.99 23.87 24.13
C GLY A 274 20.39 23.74 23.53
N ALA A 275 20.49 23.00 22.42
CA ALA A 275 21.76 22.75 21.71
C ALA A 275 22.40 24.02 21.09
N ALA A 276 21.70 25.16 21.05
CA ALA A 276 22.23 26.42 20.56
C ALA A 276 23.03 27.20 21.62
N TRP A 277 22.98 26.79 22.90
CA TRP A 277 23.66 27.48 24.00
C TRP A 277 25.20 27.34 23.92
N PRO A 278 25.98 28.43 23.78
CA PRO A 278 27.44 28.35 23.64
C PRO A 278 28.18 28.03 24.94
N ASP A 279 29.35 27.40 24.82
CA ASP A 279 30.30 27.24 25.94
C ASP A 279 30.86 28.60 26.38
N GLY A 280 30.77 28.93 27.67
CA GLY A 280 31.22 30.22 28.22
C GLY A 280 30.27 31.39 28.02
N ALA A 281 28.99 31.12 27.74
CA ALA A 281 27.95 32.13 27.53
C ALA A 281 27.82 33.18 28.66
N GLU A 282 28.26 32.86 29.88
CA GLU A 282 28.22 33.75 31.05
C GLU A 282 29.20 34.92 31.00
N ASP A 283 30.30 34.79 30.26
CA ASP A 283 31.34 35.81 30.10
C ASP A 283 31.13 36.67 28.83
N MET A 284 30.27 36.24 27.91
CA MET A 284 29.89 36.99 26.72
C MET A 284 28.95 38.14 27.07
N SER A 285 29.09 39.28 26.38
CA SER A 285 28.07 40.34 26.44
C SER A 285 26.76 39.85 25.82
N LEU A 286 25.62 40.35 26.31
CA LEU A 286 24.30 39.89 25.87
C LEU A 286 24.07 40.03 24.35
N ASP A 287 24.65 41.05 23.72
CA ASP A 287 24.62 41.25 22.26
C ASP A 287 25.44 40.20 21.49
N ALA A 288 26.64 39.88 21.96
CA ALA A 288 27.48 38.84 21.37
C ALA A 288 26.87 37.45 21.55
N LEU A 289 26.27 37.17 22.71
CA LEU A 289 25.55 35.93 22.99
C LEU A 289 24.31 35.81 22.10
N ALA A 290 23.53 36.88 21.95
CA ALA A 290 22.37 36.90 21.07
C ALA A 290 22.73 36.73 19.59
N ALA A 291 23.84 37.32 19.14
CA ALA A 291 24.33 37.16 17.78
C ALA A 291 24.76 35.70 17.52
N SER A 292 25.44 35.07 18.48
CA SER A 292 25.80 33.64 18.41
C SER A 292 24.57 32.74 18.30
N LEU A 293 23.57 32.95 19.16
CA LEU A 293 22.30 32.22 19.16
C LEU A 293 21.51 32.42 17.85
N SER A 294 21.58 33.62 17.26
CA SER A 294 20.92 33.91 15.98
C SER A 294 21.65 33.29 14.78
N SER A 295 22.98 33.19 14.83
CA SER A 295 23.81 32.61 13.76
C SER A 295 23.70 31.08 13.66
N ALA A 296 23.35 30.39 14.75
CA ALA A 296 23.15 28.95 14.77
C ALA A 296 21.89 28.49 13.99
N GLY A 297 20.98 29.41 13.64
CA GLY A 297 19.81 29.13 12.78
C GLY A 297 18.75 28.19 13.38
N THR A 298 18.89 27.80 14.64
CA THR A 298 18.10 26.74 15.30
C THR A 298 16.93 27.25 16.15
N TYR A 299 16.91 28.53 16.54
CA TYR A 299 15.84 29.12 17.37
C TYR A 299 14.66 29.60 16.51
N THR A 300 13.85 28.65 16.02
CA THR A 300 12.68 28.90 15.15
C THR A 300 11.34 28.93 15.89
N ALA A 301 11.33 28.50 17.16
CA ALA A 301 10.18 28.54 18.06
C ALA A 301 10.64 28.82 19.51
N HIS A 302 9.72 29.24 20.38
CA HIS A 302 10.02 29.43 21.80
C HIS A 302 10.26 28.09 22.49
N GLY A 303 11.21 28.08 23.44
CA GLY A 303 11.57 26.93 24.23
C GLY A 303 10.75 26.77 25.52
N PRO A 304 11.07 25.74 26.32
CA PRO A 304 10.28 25.36 27.49
C PRO A 304 10.26 26.41 28.61
N THR A 305 11.22 27.31 28.67
CA THR A 305 11.28 28.33 29.73
C THR A 305 10.29 29.45 29.45
N VAL A 306 10.24 29.94 28.21
CA VAL A 306 9.26 30.94 27.74
C VAL A 306 7.84 30.37 27.81
N THR A 307 7.59 29.18 27.25
CA THR A 307 6.24 28.59 27.25
C THR A 307 5.71 28.32 28.67
N ARG A 308 6.58 27.89 29.59
CA ARG A 308 6.22 27.63 30.99
C ARG A 308 5.96 28.90 31.79
N THR A 309 6.72 29.97 31.55
CA THR A 309 6.47 31.27 32.20
C THR A 309 5.17 31.88 31.71
N VAL A 310 4.89 31.80 30.42
CA VAL A 310 3.59 32.20 29.83
C VAL A 310 2.43 31.41 30.44
N ALA A 311 2.55 30.08 30.53
CA ALA A 311 1.51 29.23 31.13
C ALA A 311 1.23 29.61 32.59
N LYS A 312 2.28 29.72 33.42
CA LYS A 312 2.15 30.13 34.84
C LYS A 312 1.56 31.53 34.99
N TYR A 313 1.95 32.46 34.12
CA TYR A 313 1.43 33.83 34.15
C TYR A 313 -0.07 33.88 33.85
N LEU A 314 -0.51 33.18 32.81
CA LEU A 314 -1.92 33.09 32.43
C LEU A 314 -2.76 32.37 33.48
N GLU A 315 -2.30 31.23 34.03
CA GLU A 315 -2.99 30.51 35.11
C GLU A 315 -3.22 31.38 36.35
N ARG A 316 -2.26 32.27 36.65
CA ARG A 316 -2.32 33.18 37.79
C ARG A 316 -3.22 34.39 37.54
N LYS A 317 -3.19 34.99 36.33
CA LYS A 317 -3.87 36.26 36.04
C LYS A 317 -5.27 36.12 35.46
N LEU A 318 -5.60 35.00 34.82
CA LEU A 318 -6.87 34.85 34.12
C LEU A 318 -8.10 34.80 35.06
N PRO A 319 -9.19 35.52 34.74
CA PRO A 319 -10.47 35.41 35.45
C PRO A 319 -11.18 34.08 35.13
N GLY A 320 -12.03 33.62 36.05
CA GLY A 320 -12.87 32.45 35.81
C GLY A 320 -13.76 32.63 34.57
N GLY A 321 -13.68 31.70 33.61
CA GLY A 321 -14.44 31.76 32.35
C GLY A 321 -13.69 32.36 31.16
N PHE A 322 -12.48 32.90 31.33
CA PHE A 322 -11.63 33.35 30.22
C PHE A 322 -10.44 32.38 30.04
N SER A 323 -10.53 31.48 29.07
CA SER A 323 -9.53 30.44 28.83
C SER A 323 -8.29 30.97 28.08
N ARG A 324 -7.20 30.20 28.07
CA ARG A 324 -6.03 30.46 27.21
C ARG A 324 -6.43 30.66 25.75
N SER A 325 -7.36 29.84 25.24
CA SER A 325 -7.91 29.97 23.89
C SER A 325 -8.70 31.27 23.68
N ALA A 326 -9.26 31.89 24.73
CA ALA A 326 -9.88 33.22 24.65
C ALA A 326 -8.83 34.35 24.63
N ALA A 327 -7.74 34.21 25.38
CA ALA A 327 -6.58 35.11 25.33
C ALA A 327 -5.94 35.09 23.94
N ASP A 328 -5.69 33.89 23.43
CA ASP A 328 -5.11 33.63 22.11
C ASP A 328 -5.97 34.21 20.98
N ARG A 329 -7.31 34.10 21.08
CA ARG A 329 -8.25 34.72 20.13
C ARG A 329 -8.24 36.25 20.22
N THR A 330 -8.12 36.81 21.41
CA THR A 330 -8.06 38.27 21.60
C THR A 330 -6.82 38.84 20.92
N LEU A 331 -5.65 38.23 21.14
CA LEU A 331 -4.41 38.66 20.50
C LEU A 331 -4.37 38.38 18.99
N ALA A 332 -4.98 37.27 18.54
CA ALA A 332 -5.14 36.98 17.12
C ALA A 332 -6.03 38.02 16.42
N GLY A 333 -7.07 38.53 17.11
CA GLY A 333 -7.91 39.62 16.61
C GLY A 333 -7.18 40.95 16.42
N ILE A 334 -6.02 41.13 17.06
CA ILE A 334 -5.12 42.29 16.91
C ILE A 334 -4.09 42.05 15.78
N GLY A 335 -4.07 40.86 15.17
CA GLY A 335 -3.20 40.52 14.03
C GLY A 335 -1.89 39.83 14.40
N LEU A 336 -1.73 39.34 15.63
CA LEU A 336 -0.52 38.61 16.06
C LEU A 336 -0.60 37.11 15.75
N GLY A 337 0.46 36.57 15.14
CA GLY A 337 0.65 35.12 14.93
C GLY A 337 0.98 34.35 16.23
N PRO A 338 0.85 33.02 16.25
CA PRO A 338 1.06 32.18 17.45
C PRO A 338 2.35 32.47 18.22
N LEU A 339 3.50 32.59 17.54
CA LEU A 339 4.77 32.81 18.23
C LEU A 339 4.86 34.21 18.81
N ARG A 340 4.36 35.23 18.11
CA ARG A 340 4.32 36.60 18.65
C ARG A 340 3.29 36.77 19.78
N ARG A 341 2.19 36.01 19.76
CA ARG A 341 1.22 35.99 20.88
C ARG A 341 1.88 35.49 22.15
N GLU A 342 2.59 34.36 22.06
CA GLU A 342 3.32 33.80 23.18
C GLU A 342 4.44 34.74 23.65
N GLY A 343 5.18 35.35 22.71
CA GLY A 343 6.21 36.34 23.02
C GLY A 343 5.68 37.62 23.71
N ALA A 344 4.54 38.14 23.27
CA ALA A 344 3.91 39.31 23.90
C ALA A 344 3.44 39.01 25.33
N ILE A 345 2.92 37.81 25.58
CA ILE A 345 2.52 37.38 26.93
C ILE A 345 3.75 37.16 27.80
N PHE A 346 4.85 36.63 27.24
CA PHE A 346 6.10 36.45 27.96
C PHE A 346 6.71 37.78 28.42
N GLU A 347 6.81 38.77 27.52
CA GLU A 347 7.32 40.11 27.89
C GLU A 347 6.43 40.77 28.95
N ALA A 348 5.11 40.60 28.87
CA ALA A 348 4.18 41.07 29.91
C ALA A 348 4.33 40.33 31.24
N ALA A 349 4.67 39.04 31.21
CA ALA A 349 4.94 38.25 32.41
C ALA A 349 6.24 38.70 33.10
N CYS A 350 7.26 39.06 32.32
CA CYS A 350 8.54 39.56 32.82
C CYS A 350 8.46 41.00 33.34
N ALA A 351 7.54 41.82 32.82
CA ALA A 351 7.39 43.22 33.20
C ALA A 351 6.45 43.47 34.39
N ASP A 352 5.77 42.45 34.92
CA ASP A 352 4.79 42.59 36.00
C ASP A 352 5.47 42.78 37.38
N PRO A 353 5.40 43.97 38.01
CA PRO A 353 6.12 44.27 39.25
C PRO A 353 5.44 43.70 40.51
N SER A 354 4.25 43.09 40.39
CA SER A 354 3.51 42.53 41.53
C SER A 354 3.29 41.02 41.37
N PRO A 355 4.24 40.18 41.83
CA PRO A 355 4.06 38.72 41.82
C PRO A 355 2.91 38.24 42.74
N THR A 356 2.32 39.13 43.55
CA THR A 356 1.25 38.87 44.53
C THR A 356 -0.12 39.49 44.20
N ALA A 357 -0.28 40.19 43.07
CA ALA A 357 -1.57 40.81 42.70
C ALA A 357 -2.64 39.79 42.27
N SER A 358 -3.88 40.05 42.68
CA SER A 358 -5.10 39.29 42.38
C SER A 358 -5.35 39.12 40.87
N ARG A 359 -5.98 38.01 40.49
CA ARG A 359 -6.53 37.74 39.15
C ARG A 359 -7.21 39.00 38.58
N TRP A 360 -7.14 39.19 37.25
CA TRP A 360 -7.96 40.21 36.58
C TRP A 360 -9.42 40.02 36.99
N SER A 361 -10.11 41.11 37.32
CA SER A 361 -11.46 41.06 37.91
C SER A 361 -12.55 40.73 36.89
N SER A 362 -12.28 40.96 35.59
CA SER A 362 -13.24 40.71 34.51
C SER A 362 -12.56 40.32 33.20
N ALA A 363 -13.31 39.69 32.30
CA ALA A 363 -12.84 39.40 30.93
C ALA A 363 -12.47 40.67 30.15
N ALA A 364 -13.13 41.80 30.41
CA ALA A 364 -12.81 43.08 29.77
C ALA A 364 -11.45 43.63 30.23
N GLU A 365 -11.13 43.47 31.53
CA GLU A 365 -9.82 43.83 32.07
C GLU A 365 -8.71 42.94 31.50
N ALA A 366 -8.96 41.63 31.37
CA ALA A 366 -8.03 40.69 30.74
C ALA A 366 -7.77 41.03 29.27
N GLN A 367 -8.82 41.37 28.51
CA GLN A 367 -8.68 41.79 27.11
C GLN A 367 -7.89 43.10 26.96
N ALA A 368 -8.15 44.09 27.83
CA ALA A 368 -7.43 45.36 27.82
C ALA A 368 -5.94 45.17 28.19
N ALA A 369 -5.64 44.35 29.20
CA ALA A 369 -4.27 44.04 29.60
C ALA A 369 -3.49 43.29 28.51
N LEU A 370 -4.12 42.31 27.85
CA LEU A 370 -3.53 41.58 26.72
C LEU A 370 -3.34 42.49 25.49
N ALA A 371 -4.26 43.40 25.21
CA ALA A 371 -4.11 44.37 24.14
C ALA A 371 -2.99 45.38 24.41
N ALA A 372 -2.80 45.79 25.67
CA ALA A 372 -1.69 46.62 26.10
C ALA A 372 -0.35 45.89 25.96
N ALA A 373 -0.28 44.61 26.36
CA ALA A 373 0.88 43.75 26.17
C ALA A 373 1.23 43.57 24.67
N ALA A 374 0.24 43.32 23.83
CA ALA A 374 0.40 43.23 22.38
C ALA A 374 0.96 44.53 21.78
N SER A 375 0.42 45.67 22.21
CA SER A 375 0.85 46.99 21.72
C SER A 375 2.28 47.31 22.16
N ALA A 376 2.65 46.98 23.39
CA ALA A 376 4.01 47.15 23.90
C ALA A 376 5.01 46.24 23.17
N HIS A 377 4.64 44.98 22.93
CA HIS A 377 5.46 44.02 22.18
C HIS A 377 5.70 44.49 20.73
N VAL A 378 4.64 44.94 20.05
CA VAL A 378 4.71 45.41 18.66
C VAL A 378 5.55 46.69 18.55
N ALA A 379 5.38 47.63 19.49
CA ALA A 379 6.21 48.83 19.57
C ALA A 379 7.69 48.50 19.82
N ALA A 380 7.97 47.54 20.71
CA ALA A 380 9.35 47.12 21.02
C ALA A 380 10.00 46.34 19.88
N ALA A 381 9.23 45.61 19.08
CA ALA A 381 9.70 44.88 17.91
C ALA A 381 9.85 45.76 16.65
N GLY A 382 9.53 47.06 16.72
CA GLY A 382 9.56 47.98 15.57
C GLY A 382 8.51 47.67 14.50
N LEU A 383 7.44 46.96 14.87
CA LEU A 383 6.36 46.55 13.97
C LEU A 383 5.21 47.57 14.04
N THR A 384 4.42 47.69 12.98
CA THR A 384 3.25 48.57 12.95
C THR A 384 1.97 47.73 13.00
N LEU A 385 1.09 48.02 13.96
CA LEU A 385 -0.27 47.49 13.95
C LEU A 385 -1.05 48.23 12.86
N GLY A 386 -1.56 47.53 11.86
CA GLY A 386 -2.37 48.15 10.81
C GLY A 386 -3.63 48.77 11.41
N SER A 387 -3.76 50.10 11.35
CA SER A 387 -5.04 50.76 11.61
C SER A 387 -5.97 50.55 10.42
N ALA A 388 -7.25 50.26 10.68
CA ALA A 388 -8.25 50.21 9.64
C ALA A 388 -8.46 51.63 9.07
N ALA A 389 -7.79 51.93 7.95
CA ALA A 389 -7.99 53.18 7.20
C ALA A 389 -9.10 53.00 6.15
N PRO A 390 -9.92 54.03 5.90
CA PRO A 390 -11.00 53.97 4.92
C PRO A 390 -10.45 54.25 3.51
N GLY A 391 -10.62 53.30 2.59
CA GLY A 391 -10.62 53.62 1.15
C GLY A 391 -10.02 52.57 0.21
N GLY A 392 -10.71 52.38 -0.93
CA GLY A 392 -10.10 52.04 -2.22
C GLY A 392 -10.21 50.58 -2.67
N ALA A 393 -11.31 50.23 -3.35
CA ALA A 393 -11.42 48.98 -4.10
C ALA A 393 -10.91 49.14 -5.54
N GLY A 394 -9.96 48.30 -5.95
CA GLY A 394 -9.63 47.98 -7.34
C GLY A 394 -10.15 46.57 -7.67
N SER A 395 -10.77 46.41 -8.84
CA SER A 395 -11.52 45.22 -9.27
C SER A 395 -10.70 44.19 -10.06
N SER A 396 -10.91 42.90 -9.79
CA SER A 396 -11.06 41.77 -10.74
C SER A 396 -11.39 40.51 -9.90
N GLY A 397 -12.19 39.52 -10.25
CA GLY A 397 -13.09 39.19 -11.36
C GLY A 397 -13.72 37.82 -11.02
N ALA A 398 -15.05 37.75 -11.08
CA ALA A 398 -15.98 36.60 -11.10
C ALA A 398 -15.59 35.19 -10.61
N GLY A 399 -16.42 34.69 -9.67
CA GLY A 399 -16.67 33.26 -9.41
C GLY A 399 -17.84 33.09 -8.43
N HIS A 400 -19.07 32.94 -8.96
CA HIS A 400 -20.29 32.70 -8.18
C HIS A 400 -20.22 31.36 -7.44
N HIS A 401 -20.43 31.34 -6.13
CA HIS A 401 -21.27 30.38 -5.37
C HIS A 401 -21.47 30.92 -3.94
N GLY A 402 -22.65 30.66 -3.37
CA GLY A 402 -23.21 31.36 -2.21
C GLY A 402 -22.33 31.38 -0.96
N ALA A 403 -21.92 32.58 -0.55
CA ALA A 403 -21.27 32.84 0.74
C ALA A 403 -21.80 34.14 1.40
N GLY A 404 -23.07 34.49 1.16
CA GLY A 404 -23.67 35.74 1.65
C GLY A 404 -24.30 35.67 3.05
N ALA A 405 -24.58 34.48 3.59
CA ALA A 405 -25.28 34.33 4.88
C ALA A 405 -24.38 33.90 6.05
N THR A 406 -23.12 33.55 5.81
CA THR A 406 -22.21 33.05 6.87
C THR A 406 -21.36 34.12 7.54
N ALA A 407 -21.26 35.32 6.97
CA ALA A 407 -20.49 36.41 7.59
C ALA A 407 -21.24 37.14 8.73
N ALA A 408 -22.58 37.15 8.71
CA ALA A 408 -23.40 37.79 9.76
C ALA A 408 -23.65 36.88 10.99
N LEU A 409 -23.32 35.59 10.89
CA LEU A 409 -23.43 34.59 11.97
C LEU A 409 -22.08 34.27 12.63
N ALA A 410 -21.06 35.09 12.43
CA ALA A 410 -19.77 34.97 13.12
C ALA A 410 -19.71 35.82 14.41
N GLY A 411 -20.82 35.88 15.16
CA GLY A 411 -20.95 36.70 16.38
C GLY A 411 -21.29 35.88 17.63
N PRO A 412 -21.25 36.50 18.84
CA PRO A 412 -21.52 35.83 20.12
C PRO A 412 -22.86 35.10 20.20
N ALA A 413 -23.85 35.55 19.41
CA ALA A 413 -25.16 34.93 19.32
C ALA A 413 -25.13 33.57 18.61
N ALA A 414 -24.36 33.43 17.54
CA ALA A 414 -24.21 32.15 16.85
C ALA A 414 -23.38 31.16 17.65
N GLU A 415 -22.40 31.64 18.42
CA GLU A 415 -21.65 30.77 19.33
C GLU A 415 -22.50 30.30 20.50
N ARG A 416 -23.38 31.16 21.05
CA ARG A 416 -24.40 30.74 22.02
C ARG A 416 -25.38 29.72 21.42
N LEU A 417 -25.75 29.87 20.15
CA LEU A 417 -26.63 28.93 19.47
C LEU A 417 -25.94 27.58 19.24
N ARG A 418 -24.66 27.57 18.83
CA ARG A 418 -23.84 26.34 18.75
C ARG A 418 -23.68 25.68 20.10
N GLN A 419 -23.46 26.46 21.16
CA GLN A 419 -23.39 25.94 22.51
C GLN A 419 -24.71 25.29 22.91
N LEU A 420 -25.85 25.95 22.68
CA LEU A 420 -27.16 25.38 22.95
C LEU A 420 -27.39 24.08 22.16
N PHE A 421 -26.96 24.00 20.89
CA PHE A 421 -27.03 22.75 20.11
C PHE A 421 -26.14 21.65 20.69
N ARG A 422 -24.92 21.96 21.16
CA ARG A 422 -24.05 21.01 21.85
C ARG A 422 -24.70 20.50 23.15
N ASP A 423 -25.16 21.40 24.01
CA ASP A 423 -25.81 21.06 25.28
C ASP A 423 -27.05 20.19 25.05
N THR A 424 -27.83 20.49 23.99
CA THR A 424 -29.01 19.71 23.62
C THR A 424 -28.64 18.32 23.08
N LEU A 425 -27.57 18.23 22.27
CA LEU A 425 -27.05 16.95 21.77
C LEU A 425 -26.53 16.08 22.93
N GLU A 426 -25.80 16.65 23.88
CA GLU A 426 -25.31 15.96 25.07
C GLU A 426 -26.46 15.44 25.93
N LEU A 427 -27.53 16.22 26.09
CA LEU A 427 -28.73 15.80 26.81
C LEU A 427 -29.45 14.65 26.08
N TYR A 428 -29.58 14.71 24.76
CA TYR A 428 -30.15 13.60 23.99
C TYR A 428 -29.30 12.34 24.05
N ALA A 429 -27.97 12.47 23.96
CA ALA A 429 -27.03 11.37 24.12
C ALA A 429 -27.15 10.70 25.49
N ALA A 430 -27.24 11.50 26.56
CA ALA A 430 -27.47 11.00 27.91
C ALA A 430 -28.84 10.33 28.08
N TYR A 431 -29.88 10.84 27.41
CA TYR A 431 -31.22 10.25 27.43
C TYR A 431 -31.28 8.90 26.68
N LEU A 432 -30.55 8.77 25.57
CA LEU A 432 -30.48 7.57 24.74
C LEU A 432 -29.46 6.53 25.24
N ASP A 433 -28.70 6.85 26.29
CA ASP A 433 -27.57 6.05 26.79
C ASP A 433 -26.49 5.77 25.71
N GLU A 434 -26.33 6.71 24.76
CA GLU A 434 -25.36 6.64 23.66
C GLU A 434 -24.31 7.76 23.80
N PRO A 435 -23.08 7.48 24.25
CA PRO A 435 -22.06 8.52 24.42
C PRO A 435 -21.58 9.06 23.05
N LEU A 436 -21.64 10.38 22.87
CA LEU A 436 -21.19 11.08 21.64
C LEU A 436 -19.72 10.83 21.27
N HIS A 437 -18.89 10.43 22.24
CA HIS A 437 -17.45 10.23 22.09
C HIS A 437 -16.99 8.82 22.44
N SER A 438 -17.91 7.85 22.50
CA SER A 438 -17.57 6.43 22.72
C SER A 438 -16.51 5.93 21.74
N SER A 439 -16.58 6.37 20.47
CA SER A 439 -15.59 6.06 19.45
C SER A 439 -14.22 6.70 19.70
N SER A 440 -14.14 7.87 20.33
CA SER A 440 -12.87 8.56 20.60
C SER A 440 -12.00 7.83 21.61
N ALA A 441 -12.61 7.27 22.66
CA ALA A 441 -11.89 6.43 23.63
C ALA A 441 -11.35 5.18 22.94
N THR A 442 -12.20 4.47 22.17
CA THR A 442 -11.76 3.27 21.43
C THR A 442 -10.69 3.56 20.38
N VAL A 443 -10.74 4.72 19.71
CA VAL A 443 -9.71 5.14 18.74
C VAL A 443 -8.39 5.44 19.45
N SER A 444 -8.44 6.07 20.63
CA SER A 444 -7.25 6.29 21.46
C SER A 444 -6.64 4.96 21.91
N ASP A 445 -7.47 4.04 22.45
CA ASP A 445 -7.01 2.73 22.91
C ASP A 445 -6.40 1.90 21.76
N LEU A 446 -6.99 1.97 20.56
CA LEU A 446 -6.46 1.33 19.35
C LEU A 446 -5.16 1.99 18.88
N ALA A 447 -5.05 3.31 18.95
CA ALA A 447 -3.83 4.03 18.60
C ALA A 447 -2.69 3.67 19.56
N ASP A 448 -2.97 3.61 20.86
CA ASP A 448 -2.01 3.18 21.88
C ASP A 448 -1.58 1.72 21.67
N SER A 449 -2.54 0.83 21.35
CA SER A 449 -2.25 -0.58 21.04
C SER A 449 -1.43 -0.74 19.76
N LEU A 450 -1.69 0.08 18.75
CA LEU A 450 -0.93 0.10 17.50
C LEU A 450 0.49 0.64 17.74
N ALA A 451 0.64 1.71 18.51
CA ALA A 451 1.93 2.27 18.88
C ALA A 451 2.77 1.26 19.68
N ALA A 452 2.17 0.56 20.64
CA ALA A 452 2.84 -0.49 21.40
C ALA A 452 3.25 -1.68 20.51
N SER A 453 2.41 -2.07 19.56
CA SER A 453 2.72 -3.15 18.61
C SER A 453 3.81 -2.74 17.63
N SER A 454 3.77 -1.52 17.10
CA SER A 454 4.81 -0.96 16.24
C SER A 454 6.14 -0.90 16.96
N ALA A 455 6.18 -0.32 18.18
CA ALA A 455 7.41 -0.23 18.97
C ALA A 455 8.03 -1.61 19.24
N ARG A 456 7.20 -2.65 19.43
CA ARG A 456 7.69 -4.02 19.58
C ARG A 456 8.26 -4.59 18.28
N LEU A 457 7.62 -4.33 17.14
CA LEU A 457 8.13 -4.72 15.82
C LEU A 457 9.43 -3.97 15.47
N ASP A 458 9.50 -2.69 15.78
CA ASP A 458 10.68 -1.84 15.59
C ASP A 458 11.84 -2.35 16.45
N SER A 459 11.58 -2.73 17.71
CA SER A 459 12.58 -3.34 18.59
C SER A 459 13.10 -4.68 18.04
N LEU A 460 12.23 -5.53 17.50
CA LEU A 460 12.65 -6.79 16.88
C LEU A 460 13.44 -6.57 15.58
N THR A 461 13.03 -5.58 14.79
CA THR A 461 13.72 -5.22 13.55
C THR A 461 15.08 -4.57 13.82
N ALA A 462 15.20 -3.81 14.91
CA ALA A 462 16.47 -3.25 15.35
C ALA A 462 17.46 -4.32 15.81
N GLU A 463 16.98 -5.38 16.48
CA GLU A 463 17.82 -6.49 16.95
C GLU A 463 18.21 -7.45 15.82
N LEU A 464 17.22 -7.91 15.05
CA LEU A 464 17.43 -8.93 14.01
C LEU A 464 17.92 -8.35 12.68
N GLY A 465 17.73 -7.05 12.48
CA GLY A 465 17.96 -6.34 11.23
C GLY A 465 16.95 -6.66 10.11
N PRO A 466 16.85 -5.78 9.10
CA PRO A 466 15.84 -5.88 8.05
C PRO A 466 16.03 -7.10 7.15
N ASP A 467 17.27 -7.46 6.78
CA ASP A 467 17.51 -8.59 5.87
C ASP A 467 17.00 -9.91 6.46
N LEU A 468 17.16 -10.11 7.77
CA LEU A 468 16.69 -11.32 8.45
C LEU A 468 15.17 -11.32 8.57
N VAL A 469 14.55 -10.21 8.97
CA VAL A 469 13.09 -10.10 9.16
C VAL A 469 12.34 -10.31 7.83
N ASP A 470 12.78 -9.64 6.77
CA ASP A 470 12.19 -9.80 5.44
C ASP A 470 12.56 -11.16 4.82
N GLY A 471 13.76 -11.64 5.11
CA GLY A 471 14.30 -12.89 4.60
C GLY A 471 13.66 -14.16 5.17
N ILE A 472 12.90 -14.11 6.28
CA ILE A 472 12.22 -15.28 6.88
C ILE A 472 10.75 -15.43 6.46
N VAL A 473 10.24 -14.53 5.61
CA VAL A 473 8.84 -14.56 5.14
C VAL A 473 8.55 -15.89 4.41
N PRO A 474 7.50 -16.64 4.81
CA PRO A 474 7.17 -17.92 4.20
C PRO A 474 6.67 -17.76 2.75
N LEU A 475 7.11 -18.67 1.88
CA LEU A 475 6.74 -18.74 0.46
C LEU A 475 5.92 -20.00 0.12
N PHE A 476 5.94 -21.02 0.99
CA PHE A 476 5.31 -22.31 0.72
C PHE A 476 3.79 -22.20 0.62
N ASP A 477 3.27 -22.69 -0.50
CA ASP A 477 1.84 -22.82 -0.74
C ASP A 477 1.58 -24.10 -1.57
N ALA A 478 0.80 -25.01 -1.00
CA ALA A 478 0.45 -26.28 -1.61
C ALA A 478 -0.31 -26.13 -2.94
N ALA A 479 -0.99 -25.00 -3.17
CA ALA A 479 -1.70 -24.71 -4.42
C ALA A 479 -0.75 -24.27 -5.55
N LYS A 480 0.46 -23.81 -5.22
CA LYS A 480 1.45 -23.35 -6.19
C LYS A 480 2.41 -24.44 -6.66
N VAL A 481 2.34 -25.64 -6.06
CA VAL A 481 3.17 -26.79 -6.45
C VAL A 481 2.86 -27.21 -7.87
N ARG A 482 3.89 -27.31 -8.72
CA ARG A 482 3.76 -27.80 -10.10
C ARG A 482 4.26 -29.23 -10.18
N THR A 483 3.53 -30.07 -10.90
CA THR A 483 3.90 -31.47 -11.14
C THR A 483 4.21 -31.66 -12.62
N TYR A 484 5.34 -32.26 -12.93
CA TYR A 484 5.72 -32.68 -14.28
C TYR A 484 5.91 -34.20 -14.28
N ASP A 485 5.08 -34.91 -15.04
CA ASP A 485 5.06 -36.38 -15.13
C ASP A 485 4.79 -36.89 -16.56
N SER A 486 4.65 -35.99 -17.53
CA SER A 486 4.19 -36.27 -18.89
C SER A 486 5.29 -36.72 -19.86
N TYR A 487 6.25 -37.54 -19.40
CA TYR A 487 7.36 -38.06 -20.22
C TYR A 487 6.90 -38.73 -21.52
N TRP A 488 5.72 -39.37 -21.51
CA TRP A 488 5.10 -40.04 -22.64
C TRP A 488 4.72 -39.09 -23.79
N ASN A 489 4.50 -37.80 -23.51
CA ASN A 489 4.25 -36.79 -24.53
C ASN A 489 5.57 -36.25 -25.09
N TRP A 490 6.52 -35.95 -24.21
CA TRP A 490 7.82 -35.38 -24.61
C TRP A 490 8.62 -36.31 -25.50
N VAL A 491 8.52 -37.63 -25.30
CA VAL A 491 9.16 -38.60 -26.20
C VAL A 491 8.57 -38.57 -27.62
N ARG A 492 7.27 -38.28 -27.78
CA ARG A 492 6.63 -38.14 -29.09
C ARG A 492 7.08 -36.87 -29.79
N GLN A 493 7.14 -35.75 -29.04
CA GLN A 493 7.69 -34.51 -29.55
C GLN A 493 9.15 -34.68 -29.99
N ASP A 494 9.98 -35.32 -29.17
CA ASP A 494 11.40 -35.51 -29.49
C ASP A 494 11.60 -36.43 -30.70
N GLY A 495 10.81 -37.50 -30.82
CA GLY A 495 10.81 -38.36 -32.00
C GLY A 495 10.46 -37.59 -33.29
N MET A 496 9.42 -36.77 -33.24
CA MET A 496 8.99 -35.95 -34.38
C MET A 496 9.99 -34.84 -34.71
N THR A 497 10.53 -34.18 -33.69
CA THR A 497 11.51 -33.09 -33.87
C THR A 497 12.81 -33.64 -34.42
N LEU A 498 13.29 -34.78 -33.92
CA LEU A 498 14.47 -35.48 -34.45
C LEU A 498 14.27 -35.86 -35.93
N LEU A 499 13.10 -36.42 -36.27
CA LEU A 499 12.75 -36.75 -37.65
C LEU A 499 12.85 -35.52 -38.58
N TYR A 500 12.17 -34.42 -38.25
CA TYR A 500 12.18 -33.22 -39.08
C TYR A 500 13.52 -32.47 -39.07
N ASP A 501 14.30 -32.55 -37.99
CA ASP A 501 15.64 -32.00 -37.93
C ASP A 501 16.58 -32.72 -38.92
N ILE A 502 16.47 -34.05 -39.03
CA ILE A 502 17.22 -34.86 -40.01
C ILE A 502 16.74 -34.54 -41.43
N VAL A 503 15.41 -34.53 -41.68
CA VAL A 503 14.85 -34.24 -43.00
C VAL A 503 15.28 -32.86 -43.49
N ALA A 504 15.22 -31.85 -42.64
CA ALA A 504 15.65 -30.48 -42.95
C ALA A 504 17.18 -30.34 -43.10
N GLY A 505 17.95 -31.37 -42.78
CA GLY A 505 19.42 -31.34 -42.81
C GLY A 505 20.04 -30.47 -41.72
N ARG A 506 19.29 -30.17 -40.64
CA ARG A 506 19.80 -29.45 -39.46
C ARG A 506 20.71 -30.33 -38.61
N ILE A 507 20.44 -31.64 -38.60
CA ILE A 507 21.21 -32.65 -37.88
C ILE A 507 21.67 -33.73 -38.86
N THR A 508 22.94 -34.10 -38.78
CA THR A 508 23.59 -35.13 -39.60
C THR A 508 23.86 -36.41 -38.79
N ARG A 509 24.26 -37.49 -39.47
CA ARG A 509 24.58 -38.79 -38.80
C ARG A 509 25.68 -38.71 -37.74
N LEU A 510 26.55 -37.70 -37.82
CA LEU A 510 27.73 -37.55 -36.96
C LEU A 510 27.47 -36.68 -35.73
N ASP A 511 26.29 -36.05 -35.64
CA ASP A 511 25.97 -35.14 -34.55
C ASP A 511 25.65 -35.90 -33.26
N ARG A 512 26.29 -35.47 -32.16
CA ARG A 512 26.07 -36.05 -30.83
C ARG A 512 24.62 -35.89 -30.36
N ASP A 513 23.93 -34.87 -30.84
CA ASP A 513 22.53 -34.61 -30.51
C ASP A 513 21.62 -35.77 -30.92
N VAL A 514 21.95 -36.48 -32.00
CA VAL A 514 21.25 -37.72 -32.40
C VAL A 514 21.37 -38.76 -31.30
N VAL A 515 22.59 -38.97 -30.78
CA VAL A 515 22.86 -39.98 -29.74
C VAL A 515 22.17 -39.61 -28.44
N THR A 516 22.24 -38.34 -28.02
CA THR A 516 21.59 -37.85 -26.81
C THR A 516 20.07 -38.01 -26.89
N ARG A 517 19.43 -37.57 -27.98
CA ARG A 517 17.98 -37.73 -28.18
C ARG A 517 17.58 -39.20 -28.28
N SER A 518 18.41 -40.04 -28.89
CA SER A 518 18.19 -41.49 -28.95
C SER A 518 18.18 -42.12 -27.54
N ILE A 519 19.12 -41.75 -26.67
CA ILE A 519 19.14 -42.19 -25.26
C ILE A 519 17.89 -41.73 -24.54
N HIS A 520 17.48 -40.47 -24.73
CA HIS A 520 16.26 -39.97 -24.10
C HIS A 520 15.01 -40.71 -24.59
N MET A 521 14.97 -41.11 -25.87
CA MET A 521 13.87 -41.91 -26.39
C MET A 521 13.85 -43.33 -25.81
N MET A 522 15.01 -43.98 -25.66
CA MET A 522 15.13 -45.27 -24.97
C MET A 522 14.68 -45.17 -23.50
N ASN A 523 15.14 -44.15 -22.77
CA ASN A 523 14.74 -43.91 -21.38
C ASN A 523 13.25 -43.56 -21.20
N ARG A 524 12.53 -43.25 -22.28
CA ARG A 524 11.09 -42.95 -22.30
C ARG A 524 10.31 -43.95 -23.16
N ALA A 525 10.87 -45.13 -23.40
CA ALA A 525 10.27 -46.15 -24.26
C ALA A 525 8.88 -46.55 -23.76
N THR A 526 7.91 -46.41 -24.66
CA THR A 526 6.51 -46.81 -24.47
C THR A 526 6.07 -47.56 -25.73
N ARG A 527 4.97 -48.32 -25.64
CA ARG A 527 4.49 -49.07 -26.80
C ARG A 527 4.01 -48.14 -27.91
N GLU A 528 3.37 -47.04 -27.51
CA GLU A 528 2.79 -46.04 -28.40
C GLU A 528 3.86 -45.31 -29.22
N ILE A 529 5.02 -45.00 -28.65
CA ILE A 529 6.12 -44.38 -29.42
C ILE A 529 6.73 -45.36 -30.41
N CYS A 530 6.85 -46.65 -30.06
CA CYS A 530 7.35 -47.67 -30.99
C CYS A 530 6.42 -47.78 -32.20
N ASP A 531 5.11 -47.82 -31.97
CA ASP A 531 4.11 -47.88 -33.05
C ASP A 531 4.13 -46.61 -33.91
N HIS A 532 4.26 -45.43 -33.30
CA HIS A 532 4.37 -44.17 -34.02
C HIS A 532 5.64 -44.08 -34.87
N MET A 533 6.79 -44.43 -34.30
CA MET A 533 8.06 -44.47 -35.01
C MET A 533 8.03 -45.46 -36.17
N ARG A 534 7.45 -46.66 -35.96
CA ARG A 534 7.29 -47.66 -37.01
C ARG A 534 6.49 -47.09 -38.17
N TRP A 535 5.38 -46.43 -37.88
CA TRP A 535 4.55 -45.78 -38.91
C TRP A 535 5.30 -44.69 -39.69
N GLU A 536 6.04 -43.80 -39.01
CA GLU A 536 6.81 -42.76 -39.69
C GLU A 536 7.93 -43.34 -40.56
N VAL A 537 8.66 -44.33 -40.06
CA VAL A 537 9.74 -45.00 -40.78
C VAL A 537 9.22 -45.77 -41.99
N GLU A 538 8.08 -46.46 -41.88
CA GLU A 538 7.43 -47.18 -42.99
C GLU A 538 6.88 -46.22 -44.06
N ARG A 539 6.46 -45.01 -43.67
CA ARG A 539 5.95 -43.99 -44.58
C ARG A 539 7.05 -43.26 -45.35
N CYS A 540 8.24 -43.11 -44.77
CA CYS A 540 9.37 -42.47 -45.44
C CYS A 540 9.87 -43.32 -46.61
N CYS A 541 9.99 -42.72 -47.79
CA CYS A 541 10.59 -43.37 -48.95
C CYS A 541 12.00 -42.81 -49.20
N ALA A 542 13.00 -43.68 -49.34
CA ALA A 542 14.36 -43.28 -49.66
C ALA A 542 14.47 -42.49 -50.99
N SER A 543 13.47 -42.62 -51.88
CA SER A 543 13.38 -41.84 -53.12
C SER A 543 13.06 -40.35 -52.94
N ASP A 544 12.56 -39.94 -51.76
CA ASP A 544 12.14 -38.56 -51.50
C ASP A 544 13.33 -37.60 -51.23
N GLY A 545 14.53 -38.15 -51.03
CA GLY A 545 15.76 -37.38 -50.94
C GLY A 545 16.83 -38.06 -50.07
N ARG A 546 18.07 -37.58 -50.19
CA ARG A 546 19.23 -38.13 -49.44
C ARG A 546 19.01 -38.15 -47.92
N ASN A 547 18.32 -37.15 -47.37
CA ASN A 547 18.06 -37.08 -45.93
C ASN A 547 16.98 -38.09 -45.49
N TYR A 548 16.03 -38.44 -46.35
CA TYR A 548 15.01 -39.46 -46.06
C TYR A 548 15.60 -40.87 -45.99
N ASP A 549 16.64 -41.16 -46.78
CA ASP A 549 17.40 -42.40 -46.66
C ASP A 549 18.09 -42.53 -45.29
N VAL A 550 18.67 -41.42 -44.79
CA VAL A 550 19.23 -41.35 -43.43
C VAL A 550 18.17 -41.62 -42.37
N VAL A 551 16.97 -41.07 -42.52
CA VAL A 551 15.84 -41.31 -41.62
C VAL A 551 15.44 -42.79 -41.63
N CYS A 552 15.37 -43.44 -42.78
CA CYS A 552 14.97 -44.84 -42.87
C CYS A 552 15.97 -45.74 -42.12
N GLU A 553 17.27 -45.58 -42.39
CA GLU A 553 18.31 -46.41 -41.77
C GLU A 553 18.44 -46.15 -40.26
N LEU A 554 18.58 -44.88 -39.87
CA LEU A 554 18.72 -44.50 -38.46
C LEU A 554 17.43 -44.77 -37.68
N GLY A 555 16.28 -44.51 -38.29
CA GLY A 555 14.96 -44.73 -37.70
C GLY A 555 14.69 -46.20 -37.41
N GLN A 556 15.06 -47.11 -38.32
CA GLN A 556 14.98 -48.56 -38.07
C GLN A 556 15.90 -49.01 -36.93
N GLN A 557 17.14 -48.51 -36.89
CA GLN A 557 18.08 -48.80 -35.81
C GLN A 557 17.56 -48.28 -34.46
N LEU A 558 17.06 -47.06 -34.43
CA LEU A 558 16.53 -46.44 -33.23
C LEU A 558 15.26 -47.14 -32.75
N LEU A 559 14.35 -47.50 -33.66
CA LEU A 559 13.15 -48.27 -33.34
C LEU A 559 13.52 -49.60 -32.66
N ALA A 560 14.47 -50.35 -33.23
CA ALA A 560 14.93 -51.60 -32.63
C ALA A 560 15.54 -51.40 -31.23
N ASN A 561 16.23 -50.28 -30.99
CA ASN A 561 16.79 -49.96 -29.68
C ASN A 561 15.70 -49.56 -28.66
N VAL A 562 14.72 -48.75 -29.07
CA VAL A 562 13.60 -48.34 -28.22
C VAL A 562 12.69 -49.53 -27.89
N GLU A 563 12.47 -50.46 -28.82
CA GLU A 563 11.72 -51.70 -28.58
C GLU A 563 12.40 -52.60 -27.55
N ARG A 564 13.74 -52.70 -27.59
CA ARG A 564 14.51 -53.43 -26.55
C ARG A 564 14.38 -52.77 -25.18
N ALA A 565 14.48 -51.44 -25.14
CA ALA A 565 14.42 -50.65 -23.91
C ALA A 565 13.02 -50.61 -23.24
N LEU A 566 11.98 -51.18 -23.85
CA LEU A 566 10.60 -51.07 -23.37
C LEU A 566 10.40 -51.65 -21.96
N ASN A 567 11.12 -52.73 -21.63
CA ASN A 567 11.06 -53.42 -20.34
C ASN A 567 12.25 -53.07 -19.42
N ASP A 568 13.24 -52.35 -19.92
CA ASP A 568 14.43 -51.98 -19.14
C ASP A 568 14.14 -50.71 -18.31
N PRO A 569 14.74 -50.59 -17.11
CA PRO A 569 14.67 -49.34 -16.35
C PRO A 569 15.47 -48.23 -17.07
N PRO A 570 15.03 -46.96 -17.01
CA PRO A 570 15.81 -45.84 -17.53
C PRO A 570 17.16 -45.73 -16.84
N LEU A 571 18.17 -45.38 -17.62
CA LEU A 571 19.56 -45.32 -17.20
C LEU A 571 20.03 -43.86 -17.18
N CYS A 572 20.69 -43.48 -16.08
CA CYS A 572 21.35 -42.19 -15.96
C CYS A 572 22.65 -42.22 -16.78
N ARG A 573 22.67 -41.50 -17.91
CA ARG A 573 23.84 -41.41 -18.78
C ARG A 573 24.07 -39.98 -19.24
N ASP A 574 25.26 -39.45 -18.96
CA ASP A 574 25.68 -38.12 -19.41
C ASP A 574 26.64 -38.22 -20.60
N MET A 575 26.25 -37.59 -21.71
CA MET A 575 27.00 -37.60 -22.99
C MET A 575 27.73 -36.27 -23.26
N ARG A 576 27.57 -35.27 -22.38
CA ARG A 576 28.22 -33.97 -22.51
C ARG A 576 29.74 -34.13 -22.34
N VAL A 577 30.49 -33.28 -23.03
CA VAL A 577 31.96 -33.31 -23.01
C VAL A 577 32.46 -32.67 -21.72
N PRO A 578 33.35 -33.34 -20.95
CA PRO A 578 34.06 -32.69 -19.85
C PRO A 578 34.81 -31.45 -20.34
N THR A 579 34.81 -30.37 -19.56
CA THR A 579 35.40 -29.08 -19.96
C THR A 579 36.55 -28.71 -19.03
N ARG A 580 37.47 -27.87 -19.53
CA ARG A 580 38.57 -27.31 -18.74
C ARG A 580 38.55 -25.78 -18.83
N PRO A 581 38.98 -25.07 -17.78
CA PRO A 581 39.00 -23.62 -17.79
C PRO A 581 40.11 -23.13 -18.72
N SER A 582 39.83 -22.09 -19.50
CA SER A 582 40.83 -21.39 -20.30
C SER A 582 40.70 -19.89 -20.10
N LEU A 583 41.83 -19.23 -19.85
CA LEU A 583 41.91 -17.78 -19.79
C LEU A 583 42.86 -17.30 -20.88
N THR A 584 42.34 -16.49 -21.80
CA THR A 584 43.14 -15.85 -22.83
C THR A 584 43.20 -14.34 -22.61
N PHE A 585 44.38 -13.76 -22.86
CA PHE A 585 44.62 -12.33 -22.78
C PHE A 585 44.52 -11.75 -24.18
N GLY A 586 43.55 -10.87 -24.42
CA GLY A 586 43.45 -10.13 -25.67
C GLY A 586 44.57 -9.10 -25.81
N GLU A 587 44.83 -8.66 -27.04
CA GLU A 587 45.91 -7.70 -27.36
C GLU A 587 45.80 -6.37 -26.60
N ARG A 588 44.58 -5.97 -26.21
CA ARG A 588 44.29 -4.74 -25.43
C ARG A 588 44.10 -5.00 -23.94
N GLY A 589 44.59 -6.13 -23.43
CA GLY A 589 44.44 -6.52 -22.03
C GLY A 589 43.02 -6.90 -21.61
N GLN A 590 42.14 -7.22 -22.56
CA GLN A 590 40.83 -7.80 -22.27
C GLN A 590 41.00 -9.25 -21.81
N LEU A 591 40.30 -9.63 -20.74
CA LEU A 591 40.32 -10.99 -20.19
C LEU A 591 39.15 -11.79 -20.78
N HIS A 592 39.44 -12.87 -21.49
CA HIS A 592 38.45 -13.76 -22.08
C HIS A 592 38.54 -15.13 -21.42
N TYR A 593 37.58 -15.41 -20.54
CA TYR A 593 37.41 -16.73 -19.92
C TYR A 593 36.47 -17.57 -20.76
N GLU A 594 36.86 -18.81 -21.05
CA GLU A 594 36.03 -19.77 -21.76
C GLU A 594 36.17 -21.18 -21.16
N GLU A 595 35.07 -21.91 -21.16
CA GLU A 595 35.01 -23.34 -20.86
C GLU A 595 35.32 -24.14 -22.12
N VAL A 596 36.56 -24.60 -22.27
CA VAL A 596 37.01 -25.29 -23.49
C VAL A 596 36.81 -26.80 -23.32
N PRO A 597 36.34 -27.53 -24.33
CA PRO A 597 36.26 -28.99 -24.28
C PRO A 597 37.61 -29.64 -23.93
N SER A 598 37.61 -30.57 -22.98
CA SER A 598 38.79 -31.33 -22.59
C SER A 598 39.30 -32.22 -23.74
N GLU A 599 40.59 -32.55 -23.70
CA GLU A 599 41.18 -33.59 -24.57
C GLU A 599 40.51 -34.94 -24.35
N LEU A 600 40.08 -35.20 -23.12
CA LEU A 600 39.30 -36.38 -22.73
C LEU A 600 37.82 -36.17 -23.11
N ARG A 601 37.52 -36.40 -24.40
CA ARG A 601 36.20 -36.14 -25.03
C ARG A 601 35.04 -37.01 -24.52
N ARG A 602 35.32 -38.01 -23.67
CA ARG A 602 34.37 -38.99 -23.12
C ARG A 602 34.48 -39.04 -21.60
N LEU A 603 33.32 -39.15 -20.95
CA LEU A 603 33.25 -39.20 -19.49
C LEU A 603 33.95 -40.44 -18.92
N GLU A 604 33.90 -41.60 -19.58
CA GLU A 604 34.59 -42.80 -19.07
C GLU A 604 36.12 -42.63 -19.07
N ALA A 605 36.66 -41.92 -20.07
CA ALA A 605 38.08 -41.62 -20.12
C ALA A 605 38.49 -40.60 -19.05
N TRP A 606 37.64 -39.60 -18.82
CA TRP A 606 37.82 -38.62 -17.75
C TRP A 606 37.79 -39.26 -16.35
N VAL A 607 36.84 -40.17 -16.08
CA VAL A 607 36.77 -40.89 -14.79
C VAL A 607 38.02 -41.74 -14.55
N ARG A 608 38.53 -42.44 -15.57
CA ARG A 608 39.78 -43.20 -15.43
C ARG A 608 40.95 -42.28 -15.08
N ALA A 609 41.11 -41.18 -15.81
CA ALA A 609 42.18 -40.21 -15.56
C ALA A 609 42.08 -39.57 -14.16
N LEU A 610 40.87 -39.29 -13.68
CA LEU A 610 40.64 -38.76 -12.34
C LEU A 610 41.01 -39.77 -11.24
N LEU A 611 40.60 -41.03 -11.41
CA LEU A 611 40.89 -42.11 -10.45
C LEU A 611 42.39 -42.43 -10.39
N ASP A 612 43.10 -42.32 -11.50
CA ASP A 612 44.54 -42.53 -11.57
C ASP A 612 45.35 -41.29 -11.08
N HIS A 613 44.68 -40.18 -10.77
CA HIS A 613 45.36 -38.94 -10.38
C HIS A 613 45.94 -39.03 -8.96
N PRO A 614 47.26 -38.86 -8.77
CA PRO A 614 47.95 -39.23 -7.52
C PRO A 614 47.57 -38.38 -6.31
N LYS A 615 47.07 -37.16 -6.51
CA LYS A 615 46.76 -36.19 -5.44
C LYS A 615 45.31 -35.72 -5.41
N ALA A 616 44.53 -36.03 -6.44
CA ALA A 616 43.19 -35.47 -6.61
C ALA A 616 42.11 -36.55 -6.84
N ALA A 617 42.50 -37.83 -6.84
CA ALA A 617 41.55 -38.93 -6.85
C ALA A 617 40.60 -38.82 -5.64
N PRO A 618 39.27 -38.88 -5.86
CA PRO A 618 38.30 -38.90 -4.78
C PRO A 618 38.51 -40.09 -3.85
N PHE A 619 38.24 -39.89 -2.56
CA PHE A 619 38.28 -40.97 -1.57
C PHE A 619 37.17 -40.83 -0.54
N LEU A 620 36.80 -41.97 0.07
CA LEU A 620 35.85 -42.03 1.16
C LEU A 620 36.55 -42.31 2.48
N SER A 621 36.06 -41.68 3.53
CA SER A 621 36.55 -41.85 4.90
C SER A 621 35.42 -42.28 5.82
N LEU A 622 35.76 -43.16 6.77
CA LEU A 622 34.87 -43.69 7.81
C LEU A 622 35.25 -43.11 9.17
N PRO A 623 34.34 -43.12 10.16
CA PRO A 623 34.67 -42.71 11.52
C PRO A 623 35.87 -43.49 12.06
N SER A 624 36.84 -42.78 12.64
CA SER A 624 38.04 -43.41 13.18
C SER A 624 37.69 -44.23 14.42
N THR A 625 38.14 -45.48 14.44
CA THR A 625 38.04 -46.35 15.63
C THR A 625 39.09 -46.01 16.69
N THR A 626 40.13 -45.25 16.33
CA THR A 626 41.28 -44.96 17.20
C THR A 626 41.38 -43.50 17.63
N ARG A 627 40.84 -42.57 16.82
CA ARG A 627 40.93 -41.12 17.01
C ARG A 627 39.55 -40.48 17.07
N GLY A 628 38.88 -40.56 18.22
CA GLY A 628 37.68 -39.78 18.58
C GLY A 628 36.78 -39.34 17.42
N ALA A 629 36.48 -38.03 17.35
CA ALA A 629 35.62 -37.41 16.33
C ALA A 629 36.33 -37.15 14.97
N SER A 630 37.21 -38.05 14.52
CA SER A 630 37.93 -37.92 13.24
C SER A 630 37.53 -39.02 12.24
N PHE A 631 37.92 -38.86 10.98
CA PHE A 631 37.59 -39.79 9.90
C PHE A 631 38.88 -40.28 9.24
N ASP A 632 39.00 -41.60 9.08
CA ASP A 632 40.14 -42.26 8.45
C ASP A 632 39.75 -42.78 7.06
N ARG A 633 40.67 -42.69 6.09
CA ARG A 633 40.45 -43.17 4.73
C ARG A 633 40.18 -44.68 4.72
N CYS A 634 39.13 -45.10 4.02
CA CYS A 634 38.80 -46.51 3.85
C CYS A 634 38.94 -46.92 2.38
N GLY A 635 39.86 -47.87 2.12
CA GLY A 635 40.12 -48.37 0.77
C GLY A 635 38.91 -49.07 0.15
N GLU A 636 38.24 -49.94 0.90
CA GLU A 636 37.11 -50.74 0.41
C GLU A 636 35.90 -49.88 -0.03
N THR A 637 35.50 -48.90 0.80
CA THR A 637 34.41 -47.98 0.42
C THR A 637 34.85 -47.06 -0.73
N THR A 638 36.12 -46.67 -0.78
CA THR A 638 36.68 -45.87 -1.88
C THR A 638 36.64 -46.65 -3.20
N ASP A 639 36.99 -47.94 -3.20
CA ASP A 639 36.92 -48.81 -4.38
C ASP A 639 35.46 -49.04 -4.83
N THR A 640 34.53 -49.10 -3.88
CA THR A 640 33.09 -49.17 -4.15
C THR A 640 32.61 -47.90 -4.86
N TYR A 641 33.00 -46.72 -4.37
CA TYR A 641 32.68 -45.45 -5.03
C TYR A 641 33.35 -45.29 -6.40
N ALA A 642 34.60 -45.73 -6.54
CA ALA A 642 35.28 -45.78 -7.84
C ALA A 642 34.54 -46.67 -8.83
N SER A 643 33.97 -47.79 -8.37
CA SER A 643 33.13 -48.67 -9.19
C SER A 643 31.80 -47.99 -9.57
N ALA A 644 31.13 -47.33 -8.62
CA ALA A 644 29.93 -46.55 -8.88
C ALA A 644 30.16 -45.44 -9.92
N MET A 645 31.28 -44.73 -9.87
CA MET A 645 31.65 -43.75 -10.91
C MET A 645 31.85 -44.39 -12.29
N ARG A 646 32.47 -45.57 -12.36
CA ARG A 646 32.64 -46.28 -13.65
C ARG A 646 31.29 -46.74 -14.21
N ASP A 647 30.40 -47.26 -13.36
CA ASP A 647 29.06 -47.70 -13.74
C ASP A 647 28.21 -46.52 -14.22
N LEU A 648 28.25 -45.38 -13.50
CA LEU A 648 27.53 -44.17 -13.89
C LEU A 648 28.07 -43.59 -15.21
N ALA A 649 29.39 -43.57 -15.41
CA ALA A 649 29.99 -43.10 -16.66
C ALA A 649 29.65 -44.00 -17.85
N ALA A 650 29.54 -45.32 -17.62
CA ALA A 650 29.10 -46.28 -18.63
C ALA A 650 27.58 -46.20 -18.91
N GLY A 651 26.82 -45.48 -18.06
CA GLY A 651 25.36 -45.38 -18.15
C GLY A 651 24.65 -46.64 -17.67
N ALA A 652 25.17 -47.30 -16.64
CA ALA A 652 24.60 -48.52 -16.06
C ALA A 652 23.79 -48.27 -14.75
N THR A 653 23.71 -47.02 -14.29
CA THR A 653 23.03 -46.65 -13.04
C THR A 653 21.58 -46.24 -13.29
N THR A 654 20.66 -46.71 -12.44
CA THR A 654 19.26 -46.28 -12.43
C THR A 654 18.88 -45.70 -11.07
N PHE A 655 17.87 -44.84 -11.04
CA PHE A 655 17.29 -44.24 -9.83
C PHE A 655 15.77 -44.47 -9.77
N CYS A 656 15.28 -45.48 -10.48
CA CYS A 656 13.87 -45.84 -10.48
C CYS A 656 13.35 -46.09 -9.06
N GLN A 657 12.10 -45.69 -8.81
CA GLN A 657 11.43 -45.83 -7.51
C GLN A 657 12.05 -45.05 -6.34
N ARG A 658 13.18 -44.36 -6.55
CA ARG A 658 13.78 -43.49 -5.54
C ARG A 658 13.11 -42.12 -5.51
N THR A 659 12.89 -41.60 -4.31
CA THR A 659 12.30 -40.29 -4.07
C THR A 659 13.33 -39.34 -3.47
N ALA A 660 13.61 -38.23 -4.14
CA ALA A 660 14.62 -37.27 -3.72
C ALA A 660 14.02 -35.91 -3.38
N LEU A 661 14.50 -35.26 -2.31
CA LEU A 661 14.25 -33.86 -1.99
C LEU A 661 15.52 -33.04 -2.26
N LEU A 662 15.44 -32.07 -3.17
CA LEU A 662 16.55 -31.19 -3.52
C LEU A 662 16.20 -29.74 -3.17
N THR A 663 17.09 -29.08 -2.43
CA THR A 663 17.05 -27.63 -2.23
C THR A 663 18.29 -26.98 -2.87
N GLY A 664 18.19 -25.70 -3.27
CA GLY A 664 19.31 -25.00 -3.92
C GLY A 664 19.49 -25.34 -5.41
N VAL A 665 18.40 -25.64 -6.11
CA VAL A 665 18.42 -26.01 -7.54
C VAL A 665 18.37 -24.75 -8.43
N GLY A 666 19.35 -23.86 -8.27
CA GLY A 666 19.54 -22.66 -9.09
C GLY A 666 19.90 -22.98 -10.55
N SER A 667 19.90 -21.96 -11.42
CA SER A 667 20.33 -22.13 -12.81
C SER A 667 21.83 -22.38 -12.88
N GLY A 668 22.26 -23.44 -13.56
CA GLY A 668 23.68 -23.81 -13.67
C GLY A 668 24.34 -24.21 -12.33
N SER A 669 23.55 -24.54 -11.30
CA SER A 669 24.08 -25.01 -10.02
C SER A 669 24.35 -26.51 -10.03
N ILE A 670 25.17 -26.97 -9.09
CA ILE A 670 25.41 -28.41 -8.84
C ILE A 670 24.07 -29.15 -8.59
N GLY A 671 23.15 -28.51 -7.86
CA GLY A 671 21.82 -29.07 -7.61
C GLY A 671 20.99 -29.30 -8.88
N GLN A 672 21.17 -28.48 -9.92
CA GLN A 672 20.53 -28.70 -11.22
C GLN A 672 21.08 -29.96 -11.90
N GLU A 673 22.38 -30.19 -11.81
CA GLU A 673 23.02 -31.34 -12.44
C GLU A 673 22.64 -32.65 -11.74
N ILE A 674 22.53 -32.64 -10.41
CA ILE A 674 21.97 -33.75 -9.64
C ILE A 674 20.51 -34.00 -10.05
N LEU A 675 19.70 -32.95 -10.18
CA LEU A 675 18.31 -33.08 -10.64
C LEU A 675 18.23 -33.74 -12.03
N VAL A 676 19.07 -33.31 -12.97
CA VAL A 676 19.13 -33.87 -14.33
C VAL A 676 19.46 -35.36 -14.29
N GLY A 677 20.46 -35.77 -13.51
CA GLY A 677 20.82 -37.18 -13.36
C GLY A 677 19.73 -38.04 -12.75
N LEU A 678 19.11 -37.56 -11.66
CA LEU A 678 18.01 -38.26 -10.98
C LEU A 678 16.79 -38.43 -11.89
N LEU A 679 16.37 -37.39 -12.63
CA LEU A 679 15.26 -37.47 -13.58
C LEU A 679 15.57 -38.39 -14.75
N SER A 680 16.82 -38.38 -15.24
CA SER A 680 17.28 -39.25 -16.33
C SER A 680 17.29 -40.72 -15.91
N GLY A 681 17.58 -41.00 -14.63
CA GLY A 681 17.55 -42.35 -14.06
C GLY A 681 16.18 -42.83 -13.54
N GLY A 682 15.11 -42.03 -13.63
CA GLY A 682 13.75 -42.47 -13.29
C GLY A 682 13.25 -42.10 -11.89
N ALA A 683 13.94 -41.21 -11.19
CA ALA A 683 13.57 -40.82 -9.83
C ALA A 683 12.32 -39.92 -9.78
N THR A 684 11.62 -39.96 -8.64
CA THR A 684 10.66 -38.93 -8.26
C THR A 684 11.37 -37.84 -7.46
N VAL A 685 11.32 -36.59 -7.92
CA VAL A 685 12.10 -35.50 -7.33
C VAL A 685 11.19 -34.38 -6.87
N VAL A 686 11.32 -33.96 -5.61
CA VAL A 686 10.77 -32.73 -5.06
C VAL A 686 11.88 -31.69 -5.09
N ALA A 687 11.80 -30.72 -6.01
CA ALA A 687 12.76 -29.64 -6.13
C ALA A 687 12.17 -28.34 -5.57
N THR A 688 12.92 -27.64 -4.71
CA THR A 688 12.48 -26.36 -4.15
C THR A 688 13.01 -25.16 -4.95
N THR A 689 12.24 -24.09 -4.98
CA THR A 689 12.65 -22.81 -5.57
C THR A 689 12.19 -21.63 -4.73
N SER A 690 13.05 -20.61 -4.60
CA SER A 690 12.69 -19.32 -4.02
C SER A 690 12.19 -18.31 -5.07
N SER A 691 12.24 -18.66 -6.37
CA SER A 691 11.85 -17.77 -7.47
C SER A 691 10.50 -18.16 -8.06
N SER A 692 9.63 -17.16 -8.25
CA SER A 692 8.33 -17.32 -8.91
C SER A 692 8.42 -17.60 -10.41
N SER A 693 9.53 -17.20 -11.06
CA SER A 693 9.72 -17.34 -12.51
C SER A 693 10.41 -18.63 -12.94
N ALA A 694 10.79 -19.49 -11.98
CA ALA A 694 11.61 -20.68 -12.28
C ALA A 694 10.86 -21.78 -13.08
N SER A 695 9.53 -21.72 -13.16
CA SER A 695 8.69 -22.79 -13.73
C SER A 695 9.07 -23.18 -15.17
N THR A 696 9.30 -22.21 -16.06
CA THR A 696 9.69 -22.46 -17.47
C THR A 696 10.99 -23.24 -17.58
N ARG A 697 11.98 -22.91 -16.75
CA ARG A 697 13.27 -23.62 -16.73
C ARG A 697 13.11 -25.07 -16.26
N PHE A 698 12.40 -25.31 -15.15
CA PHE A 698 12.19 -26.66 -14.63
C PHE A 698 11.35 -27.52 -15.57
N ARG A 699 10.36 -26.91 -16.25
CA ARG A 699 9.63 -27.57 -17.33
C ARG A 699 10.59 -28.01 -18.44
N ALA A 700 11.44 -27.12 -18.94
CA ALA A 700 12.42 -27.44 -19.97
C ALA A 700 13.41 -28.54 -19.53
N ILE A 701 13.81 -28.55 -18.25
CA ILE A 701 14.64 -29.65 -17.69
C ILE A 701 13.89 -30.98 -17.76
N TYR A 702 12.63 -31.01 -17.33
CA TYR A 702 11.83 -32.24 -17.36
C TYR A 702 11.51 -32.69 -18.79
N GLU A 703 11.22 -31.77 -19.71
CA GLU A 703 11.01 -32.06 -21.14
C GLU A 703 12.23 -32.79 -21.73
N ARG A 704 13.43 -32.32 -21.39
CA ARG A 704 14.69 -32.87 -21.91
C ARG A 704 15.12 -34.15 -21.20
N HIS A 705 14.94 -34.26 -19.89
CA HIS A 705 15.57 -35.32 -19.07
C HIS A 705 14.60 -36.23 -18.31
N GLY A 706 13.30 -35.93 -18.30
CA GLY A 706 12.30 -36.72 -17.60
C GLY A 706 12.10 -38.09 -18.22
N SER A 707 12.65 -39.13 -17.60
CA SER A 707 12.53 -40.52 -18.08
C SER A 707 11.22 -41.22 -17.66
N LYS A 708 11.01 -42.44 -18.15
CA LYS A 708 9.85 -43.28 -17.83
C LYS A 708 9.72 -43.49 -16.31
N GLY A 709 8.58 -43.09 -15.77
CA GLY A 709 8.27 -43.22 -14.34
C GLY A 709 8.80 -42.08 -13.47
N SER A 710 9.64 -41.19 -14.01
CA SER A 710 10.14 -40.03 -13.27
C SER A 710 9.05 -38.98 -13.10
N LYS A 711 9.10 -38.27 -11.97
CA LYS A 711 8.18 -37.15 -11.67
C LYS A 711 8.97 -36.00 -11.05
N LEU A 712 8.61 -34.77 -11.39
CA LEU A 712 9.18 -33.58 -10.77
C LEU A 712 8.08 -32.75 -10.11
N PHE A 713 8.18 -32.58 -8.79
CA PHE A 713 7.38 -31.64 -8.02
C PHE A 713 8.20 -30.37 -7.78
N LEU A 714 7.83 -29.27 -8.42
CA LEU A 714 8.42 -27.96 -8.18
C LEU A 714 7.65 -27.24 -7.09
N VAL A 715 8.32 -26.96 -5.97
CA VAL A 715 7.70 -26.40 -4.77
C VAL A 715 8.28 -25.01 -4.46
N PRO A 716 7.48 -23.93 -4.38
CA PRO A 716 7.96 -22.67 -3.86
C PRO A 716 8.25 -22.81 -2.37
N MET A 717 9.43 -22.38 -1.93
CA MET A 717 9.84 -22.53 -0.54
C MET A 717 10.96 -21.55 -0.18
N ASN A 718 10.83 -20.92 0.98
CA ASN A 718 11.90 -20.20 1.63
C ASN A 718 12.66 -21.12 2.60
N GLY A 719 13.89 -21.48 2.24
CA GLY A 719 14.76 -22.30 3.10
C GLY A 719 15.13 -21.67 4.44
N ALA A 720 15.06 -20.33 4.57
CA ALA A 720 15.29 -19.62 5.83
C ALA A 720 14.04 -19.54 6.73
N SER A 721 12.85 -19.83 6.18
CA SER A 721 11.61 -19.89 6.96
C SER A 721 11.41 -21.27 7.58
N ARG A 722 11.49 -21.35 8.92
CA ARG A 722 11.21 -22.58 9.67
C ARG A 722 9.82 -23.13 9.38
N ARG A 723 8.84 -22.24 9.17
CA ARG A 723 7.45 -22.63 8.85
C ARG A 723 7.36 -23.36 7.52
N ASP A 724 8.07 -22.88 6.50
CA ASP A 724 8.10 -23.52 5.18
C ASP A 724 8.77 -24.88 5.23
N VAL A 725 9.89 -25.01 5.94
CA VAL A 725 10.60 -26.29 6.10
C VAL A 725 9.66 -27.36 6.68
N LEU A 726 8.95 -27.03 7.76
CA LEU A 726 8.00 -27.96 8.38
C LEU A 726 6.79 -28.25 7.48
N SER A 727 6.26 -27.23 6.81
CA SER A 727 5.10 -27.37 5.93
C SER A 727 5.42 -28.20 4.69
N LEU A 728 6.64 -28.09 4.15
CA LEU A 728 7.15 -28.89 3.04
C LEU A 728 7.19 -30.37 3.41
N VAL A 729 7.82 -30.72 4.54
CA VAL A 729 7.92 -32.13 4.97
C VAL A 729 6.53 -32.71 5.25
N ALA A 730 5.67 -31.95 5.95
CA ALA A 730 4.29 -32.36 6.19
C ALA A 730 3.50 -32.56 4.88
N PHE A 731 3.75 -31.75 3.86
CA PHE A 731 3.12 -31.91 2.54
C PHE A 731 3.62 -33.15 1.79
N ILE A 732 4.93 -33.43 1.82
CA ILE A 732 5.53 -34.60 1.18
C ILE A 732 4.96 -35.90 1.76
N TYR A 733 5.02 -36.07 3.08
CA TYR A 733 4.56 -37.30 3.74
C TYR A 733 3.03 -37.37 3.86
N GLY A 734 2.37 -36.23 4.09
CA GLY A 734 0.92 -36.18 4.33
C GLY A 734 0.08 -36.12 3.05
N LYS A 735 0.35 -35.16 2.15
CA LYS A 735 -0.49 -34.93 0.96
C LYS A 735 0.01 -35.66 -0.27
N LEU A 736 1.32 -35.74 -0.50
CA LEU A 736 1.86 -36.52 -1.63
C LEU A 736 1.96 -38.02 -1.31
N GLY A 737 1.98 -38.40 -0.03
CA GLY A 737 2.16 -39.80 0.38
C GLY A 737 3.50 -40.37 -0.04
N LEU A 738 4.52 -39.51 -0.19
CA LEU A 738 5.86 -39.90 -0.59
C LEU A 738 6.75 -40.11 0.63
N ASP A 739 7.62 -41.10 0.53
CA ASP A 739 8.67 -41.40 1.51
C ASP A 739 10.03 -41.14 0.88
N LEU A 740 10.85 -40.30 1.52
CA LEU A 740 12.10 -39.81 0.94
C LEU A 740 13.22 -40.86 1.08
N ASP A 741 13.96 -41.09 0.00
CA ASP A 741 15.20 -41.88 -0.04
C ASP A 741 16.44 -41.00 -0.06
N ILE A 742 16.36 -39.82 -0.68
CA ILE A 742 17.51 -38.93 -0.87
C ILE A 742 17.13 -37.53 -0.40
N VAL A 743 18.01 -36.86 0.35
CA VAL A 743 17.88 -35.46 0.73
C VAL A 743 19.17 -34.71 0.40
N VAL A 744 19.06 -33.68 -0.45
CA VAL A 744 20.17 -32.84 -0.91
C VAL A 744 19.90 -31.38 -0.51
N PRO A 745 20.28 -30.96 0.71
CA PRO A 745 20.01 -29.62 1.22
C PRO A 745 21.06 -28.59 0.76
N PHE A 746 21.11 -28.28 -0.55
CA PHE A 746 22.15 -27.43 -1.14
C PHE A 746 21.78 -25.93 -1.22
N ALA A 747 20.64 -25.53 -0.66
CA ALA A 747 20.27 -24.11 -0.61
C ALA A 747 21.30 -23.29 0.20
N ALA A 748 21.78 -22.21 -0.41
CA ALA A 748 22.77 -21.31 0.17
C ALA A 748 22.56 -19.87 -0.35
N MET A 749 23.15 -18.91 0.36
CA MET A 749 23.24 -17.51 -0.07
C MET A 749 24.68 -17.11 -0.29
N ALA A 750 24.90 -16.13 -1.17
CA ALA A 750 26.21 -15.56 -1.41
C ALA A 750 26.55 -14.48 -0.36
N GLU A 751 27.66 -14.69 0.32
CA GLU A 751 28.30 -13.78 1.27
C GLU A 751 29.72 -13.53 0.76
N GLY A 752 30.01 -12.30 0.32
CA GLY A 752 31.32 -11.96 -0.21
C GLY A 752 31.74 -10.58 0.26
N GLY A 753 32.96 -10.48 0.78
CA GLY A 753 33.50 -9.25 1.37
C GLY A 753 32.95 -8.92 2.75
N ILE A 754 32.40 -9.91 3.47
CA ILE A 754 31.88 -9.74 4.84
C ILE A 754 32.90 -10.35 5.79
N GLU A 755 33.67 -9.51 6.48
CA GLU A 755 34.58 -9.95 7.54
C GLU A 755 33.86 -9.98 8.89
N VAL A 756 34.55 -10.45 9.93
CA VAL A 756 34.01 -10.55 11.30
C VAL A 756 33.30 -9.28 11.80
N PRO A 757 33.83 -8.04 11.64
CA PRO A 757 33.13 -6.85 12.12
C PRO A 757 31.88 -6.49 11.30
N ASP A 758 31.75 -7.00 10.07
CA ASP A 758 30.65 -6.71 9.15
C ASP A 758 29.52 -7.75 9.22
N ILE A 759 29.67 -8.77 10.07
CA ILE A 759 28.62 -9.77 10.32
C ILE A 759 27.37 -9.06 10.83
N GLY A 760 26.26 -9.23 10.12
CA GLY A 760 24.96 -8.69 10.49
C GLY A 760 23.80 -9.55 9.98
N SER A 761 22.63 -8.93 9.86
CA SER A 761 21.36 -9.63 9.58
C SER A 761 21.38 -10.54 8.34
N ARG A 762 22.07 -10.16 7.27
CA ARG A 762 22.25 -11.01 6.07
C ARG A 762 23.04 -12.30 6.36
N SER A 763 24.12 -12.21 7.14
CA SER A 763 24.92 -13.37 7.51
C SER A 763 24.18 -14.30 8.44
N GLU A 764 23.41 -13.76 9.38
CA GLU A 764 22.54 -14.56 10.24
C GLU A 764 21.45 -15.29 9.44
N LEU A 765 20.84 -14.62 8.45
CA LEU A 765 19.87 -15.24 7.54
C LEU A 765 20.52 -16.38 6.74
N ALA A 766 21.73 -16.16 6.20
CA ALA A 766 22.48 -17.16 5.46
C ALA A 766 22.86 -18.36 6.35
N HIS A 767 23.30 -18.11 7.58
CA HIS A 767 23.59 -19.16 8.57
C HIS A 767 22.35 -19.98 8.94
N ARG A 768 21.21 -19.29 9.14
CA ARG A 768 19.92 -19.93 9.40
C ARG A 768 19.50 -20.84 8.25
N LEU A 769 19.68 -20.40 7.00
CA LEU A 769 19.40 -21.18 5.79
C LEU A 769 20.30 -22.43 5.68
N MET A 770 21.62 -22.26 5.86
CA MET A 770 22.63 -23.28 5.56
C MET A 770 22.87 -24.29 6.68
N LEU A 771 22.58 -23.93 7.94
CA LEU A 771 22.83 -24.79 9.10
C LEU A 771 21.56 -25.03 9.92
N THR A 772 20.98 -23.98 10.51
CA THR A 772 19.89 -24.13 11.49
C THR A 772 18.67 -24.83 10.88
N ASN A 773 18.22 -24.38 9.72
CA ASN A 773 17.05 -24.96 9.06
C ASN A 773 17.36 -26.26 8.31
N VAL A 774 18.62 -26.55 7.99
CA VAL A 774 19.02 -27.89 7.54
C VAL A 774 18.81 -28.89 8.68
N ASN A 775 19.23 -28.56 9.91
CA ASN A 775 18.95 -29.39 11.09
C ASN A 775 17.44 -29.58 11.30
N VAL A 776 16.64 -28.51 11.18
CA VAL A 776 15.18 -28.59 11.27
C VAL A 776 14.59 -29.50 10.18
N LEU A 777 15.08 -29.39 8.94
CA LEU A 777 14.63 -30.21 7.82
C LEU A 777 14.88 -31.70 8.09
N LEU A 778 16.11 -32.06 8.48
CA LEU A 778 16.48 -33.45 8.77
C LEU A 778 15.67 -33.99 9.95
N GLY A 779 15.55 -33.21 11.04
CA GLY A 779 14.74 -33.59 12.19
C GLY A 779 13.26 -33.79 11.84
N ALA A 780 12.71 -32.97 10.95
CA ALA A 780 11.33 -33.12 10.47
C ALA A 780 11.13 -34.38 9.62
N VAL A 781 12.08 -34.72 8.74
CA VAL A 781 12.04 -35.96 7.95
C VAL A 781 12.14 -37.20 8.85
N ALA A 782 13.07 -37.19 9.81
CA ALA A 782 13.20 -38.27 10.77
C ALA A 782 11.94 -38.44 11.63
N ALA A 783 11.34 -37.34 12.09
CA ALA A 783 10.07 -37.37 12.81
C ALA A 783 8.93 -37.93 11.94
N ALA A 784 8.81 -37.50 10.69
CA ALA A 784 7.78 -38.00 9.78
C ALA A 784 7.92 -39.51 9.52
N LYS A 785 9.14 -40.02 9.29
CA LYS A 785 9.40 -41.46 9.14
C LYS A 785 9.09 -42.23 10.43
N ARG A 786 9.46 -41.70 11.60
CA ARG A 786 9.13 -42.29 12.90
C ARG A 786 7.63 -42.40 13.12
N ASP A 787 6.90 -41.32 12.87
CA ASP A 787 5.45 -41.25 13.07
C ASP A 787 4.72 -42.18 12.09
N ALA A 788 5.30 -42.42 10.89
CA ALA A 788 4.83 -43.41 9.93
C ALA A 788 5.30 -44.85 10.21
N GLY A 789 6.17 -45.08 11.21
CA GLY A 789 6.71 -46.39 11.55
C GLY A 789 7.72 -46.97 10.54
N ILE A 790 8.39 -46.12 9.76
CA ILE A 790 9.33 -46.53 8.70
C ILE A 790 10.75 -46.65 9.28
N LEU A 791 11.18 -47.88 9.58
CA LEU A 791 12.52 -48.17 10.14
C LEU A 791 13.50 -48.81 9.15
N SER A 792 13.01 -49.35 8.04
CA SER A 792 13.79 -50.15 7.09
C SER A 792 14.20 -49.39 5.83
N ARG A 793 14.00 -48.07 5.80
CA ARG A 793 14.23 -47.22 4.62
C ARG A 793 14.76 -45.84 5.06
N PRO A 794 16.02 -45.76 5.51
CA PRO A 794 16.61 -44.49 5.89
C PRO A 794 16.75 -43.58 4.65
N ALA A 795 16.53 -42.28 4.80
CA ALA A 795 16.84 -41.33 3.74
C ALA A 795 18.34 -40.97 3.77
N GLN A 796 19.05 -41.20 2.68
CA GLN A 796 20.43 -40.77 2.51
C GLN A 796 20.51 -39.25 2.32
N VAL A 797 21.18 -38.58 3.24
CA VAL A 797 21.39 -37.13 3.23
C VAL A 797 22.78 -36.84 2.69
N LEU A 798 22.83 -36.12 1.56
CA LEU A 798 24.08 -35.63 0.99
C LEU A 798 24.36 -34.23 1.54
N LEU A 799 25.22 -34.12 2.55
CA LEU A 799 25.55 -32.85 3.19
C LEU A 799 26.63 -32.11 2.38
N PRO A 800 26.40 -30.83 1.99
CA PRO A 800 27.40 -30.04 1.30
C PRO A 800 28.42 -29.49 2.31
N LEU A 801 29.50 -30.24 2.55
CA LEU A 801 30.63 -29.80 3.35
C LEU A 801 31.60 -28.96 2.49
N SER A 802 32.50 -28.25 3.16
CA SER A 802 33.48 -27.37 2.54
C SER A 802 34.87 -27.69 3.08
N PRO A 803 35.91 -27.74 2.24
CA PRO A 803 37.30 -27.79 2.70
C PRO A 803 37.78 -26.43 3.25
N ASN A 804 37.04 -25.34 2.97
CA ASN A 804 37.31 -24.03 3.55
C ASN A 804 36.64 -23.90 4.93
N HIS A 805 37.47 -23.72 5.97
CA HIS A 805 37.07 -23.44 7.35
C HIS A 805 37.63 -22.08 7.80
N GLY A 806 37.36 -21.02 7.02
CA GLY A 806 37.81 -19.66 7.31
C GLY A 806 39.23 -19.35 6.81
N VAL A 807 39.73 -20.12 5.83
CA VAL A 807 41.09 -19.96 5.28
C VAL A 807 41.19 -18.75 4.35
N PHE A 808 40.11 -18.42 3.63
CA PHE A 808 40.09 -17.31 2.67
C PHE A 808 39.71 -15.95 3.28
N GLY A 809 38.87 -15.94 4.32
CA GLY A 809 38.31 -14.73 4.93
C GLY A 809 37.27 -14.02 4.05
N GLY A 810 36.48 -13.12 4.65
CA GLY A 810 35.48 -12.31 3.95
C GLY A 810 34.23 -13.08 3.47
N ASP A 811 33.99 -14.28 3.99
CA ASP A 811 32.88 -15.18 3.63
C ASP A 811 31.72 -15.19 4.64
N GLY A 812 31.63 -14.18 5.51
CA GLY A 812 30.55 -14.04 6.48
C GLY A 812 30.48 -15.23 7.44
N LEU A 813 29.28 -15.82 7.61
CA LEU A 813 29.09 -17.02 8.44
C LEU A 813 29.08 -18.34 7.64
N TYR A 814 29.58 -18.32 6.40
CA TYR A 814 29.63 -19.51 5.55
C TYR A 814 30.47 -20.63 6.18
N SER A 815 31.67 -20.29 6.68
CA SER A 815 32.63 -21.28 7.19
C SER A 815 32.10 -22.00 8.43
N GLU A 816 31.46 -21.25 9.34
CA GLU A 816 30.80 -21.71 10.56
C GLU A 816 29.59 -22.60 10.22
N SER A 817 28.82 -22.22 9.20
CA SER A 817 27.69 -23.01 8.72
C SER A 817 28.16 -24.38 8.22
N LYS A 818 29.23 -24.42 7.42
CA LYS A 818 29.76 -25.66 6.84
C LYS A 818 30.48 -26.54 7.86
N ALA A 819 31.25 -25.94 8.77
CA ALA A 819 31.84 -26.66 9.90
C ALA A 819 30.78 -27.25 10.83
N GLY A 820 29.69 -26.50 11.08
CA GLY A 820 28.55 -26.96 11.88
C GLY A 820 27.85 -28.18 11.27
N LEU A 821 27.74 -28.26 9.94
CA LEU A 821 27.17 -29.44 9.25
C LEU A 821 28.03 -30.69 9.45
N ALA A 822 29.36 -30.56 9.50
CA ALA A 822 30.25 -31.71 9.73
C ALA A 822 30.00 -32.35 11.11
N MET A 823 29.55 -31.58 12.10
CA MET A 823 29.20 -32.11 13.43
C MET A 823 27.99 -33.05 13.42
N LEU A 824 27.11 -32.96 12.41
CA LEU A 824 25.98 -33.87 12.27
C LEU A 824 26.41 -35.33 12.06
N LEU A 825 27.59 -35.54 11.46
CA LEU A 825 28.15 -36.87 11.25
C LEU A 825 28.37 -37.58 12.59
N ASN A 826 28.86 -36.87 13.61
CA ASN A 826 29.01 -37.43 14.96
C ASN A 826 27.66 -37.59 15.67
N LYS A 827 26.75 -36.62 15.47
CA LYS A 827 25.41 -36.66 16.08
C LYS A 827 24.57 -37.84 15.64
N TRP A 828 24.78 -38.33 14.41
CA TRP A 828 24.13 -39.53 13.89
C TRP A 828 24.30 -40.73 14.83
N SER A 829 25.50 -40.92 15.40
CA SER A 829 25.78 -42.01 16.33
C SER A 829 25.35 -41.71 17.78
N SER A 830 25.27 -40.43 18.18
CA SER A 830 24.97 -40.06 19.58
C SER A 830 23.49 -39.81 19.87
N GLU A 831 22.66 -39.69 18.84
CA GLU A 831 21.22 -39.37 18.94
C GLU A 831 20.35 -40.50 18.33
N SER A 832 19.02 -40.41 18.48
CA SER A 832 18.08 -41.51 18.19
C SER A 832 17.47 -41.52 16.79
N TRP A 833 18.05 -40.80 15.82
CA TRP A 833 17.48 -40.65 14.47
C TRP A 833 18.23 -41.40 13.36
N SER A 834 19.31 -42.11 13.69
CA SER A 834 20.07 -42.93 12.73
C SER A 834 19.27 -44.01 11.98
N PRO A 835 18.20 -44.63 12.53
CA PRO A 835 17.39 -45.57 11.74
C PRO A 835 16.61 -44.92 10.60
N TYR A 836 16.41 -43.59 10.64
CA TYR A 836 15.57 -42.87 9.68
C TYR A 836 16.37 -42.11 8.62
N LEU A 837 17.63 -41.79 8.89
CA LEU A 837 18.50 -41.03 7.99
C LEU A 837 19.89 -41.65 7.98
N SER A 838 20.52 -41.74 6.81
CA SER A 838 21.96 -42.03 6.66
C SER A 838 22.68 -40.78 6.16
N LEU A 839 23.96 -40.60 6.49
CA LEU A 839 24.69 -39.38 6.16
C LEU A 839 25.88 -39.64 5.23
N VAL A 840 25.98 -38.85 4.17
CA VAL A 840 27.18 -38.70 3.34
C VAL A 840 27.57 -37.23 3.31
N GLY A 841 28.65 -36.87 4.00
CA GLY A 841 29.23 -35.54 3.96
C GLY A 841 30.17 -35.40 2.77
N ALA A 842 29.82 -34.59 1.77
CA ALA A 842 30.67 -34.35 0.62
C ALA A 842 31.48 -33.06 0.81
N ALA A 843 32.81 -33.18 0.93
CA ALA A 843 33.73 -32.04 0.91
C ALA A 843 33.92 -31.58 -0.54
N ILE A 844 33.14 -30.57 -0.93
CA ILE A 844 33.06 -30.09 -2.31
C ILE A 844 34.24 -29.16 -2.62
N GLY A 845 34.99 -29.51 -3.68
CA GLY A 845 36.12 -28.72 -4.17
C GLY A 845 35.73 -27.51 -5.02
N TRP A 846 36.73 -26.95 -5.69
CA TRP A 846 36.57 -25.78 -6.53
C TRP A 846 35.66 -26.06 -7.73
N THR A 847 34.45 -25.47 -7.72
CA THR A 847 33.45 -25.68 -8.78
C THR A 847 33.26 -24.40 -9.60
N ARG A 848 33.73 -24.44 -10.85
CA ARG A 848 33.66 -23.36 -11.84
C ARG A 848 32.22 -23.04 -12.22
N GLY A 849 31.95 -21.81 -12.63
CA GLY A 849 30.66 -21.43 -13.24
C GLY A 849 29.46 -21.32 -12.28
N THR A 850 29.62 -21.64 -10.99
CA THR A 850 28.54 -21.44 -10.01
C THR A 850 28.39 -19.95 -9.68
N GLY A 851 27.17 -19.49 -9.40
CA GLY A 851 26.91 -18.08 -9.05
C GLY A 851 27.78 -17.55 -7.90
N LEU A 852 28.22 -18.43 -6.99
CA LEU A 852 29.13 -18.12 -5.88
C LEU A 852 30.60 -17.98 -6.31
N MET A 853 31.03 -18.72 -7.34
CA MET A 853 32.44 -18.82 -7.75
C MET A 853 32.75 -18.16 -9.10
N ASN A 854 31.77 -17.52 -9.76
CA ASN A 854 31.98 -16.91 -11.07
C ASN A 854 33.11 -15.88 -11.12
N ALA A 855 33.26 -15.07 -10.07
CA ALA A 855 34.38 -14.12 -9.95
C ALA A 855 35.75 -14.82 -9.84
N ASN A 856 35.76 -16.09 -9.43
CA ASN A 856 36.94 -16.91 -9.21
C ASN A 856 37.30 -17.79 -10.42
N ASN A 857 36.49 -17.79 -11.48
CA ASN A 857 36.76 -18.55 -12.70
C ASN A 857 38.08 -18.13 -13.37
N LEU A 858 38.45 -16.85 -13.30
CA LEU A 858 39.66 -16.30 -13.92
C LEU A 858 40.96 -16.95 -13.43
N ILE A 859 40.98 -17.46 -12.20
CA ILE A 859 42.17 -18.08 -11.60
C ILE A 859 42.15 -19.60 -11.67
N ALA A 860 41.05 -20.21 -12.12
CA ALA A 860 40.93 -21.67 -12.23
C ALA A 860 42.02 -22.31 -13.11
N PRO A 861 42.40 -21.76 -14.29
CA PRO A 861 43.52 -22.31 -15.07
C PRO A 861 44.84 -22.26 -14.30
N GLY A 862 45.09 -21.16 -13.58
CA GLY A 862 46.30 -21.01 -12.76
C GLY A 862 46.35 -21.99 -11.59
N LEU A 863 45.19 -22.37 -11.02
CA LEU A 863 45.12 -23.38 -9.97
C LEU A 863 45.44 -24.79 -10.50
N GLU A 864 44.96 -25.13 -11.69
CA GLU A 864 45.27 -26.41 -12.34
C GLU A 864 46.74 -26.50 -12.73
N GLU A 865 47.30 -25.45 -13.33
CA GLU A 865 48.68 -25.45 -13.83
C GLU A 865 49.74 -25.25 -12.71
N ALA A 866 49.54 -24.28 -11.81
CA ALA A 866 50.56 -23.88 -10.84
C ALA A 866 50.44 -24.60 -9.50
N ALA A 867 49.22 -24.95 -9.08
CA ALA A 867 48.96 -25.58 -7.77
C ALA A 867 48.64 -27.08 -7.86
N ASN A 868 48.50 -27.63 -9.08
CA ASN A 868 48.12 -29.03 -9.33
C ASN A 868 46.82 -29.43 -8.61
N ILE A 869 45.88 -28.48 -8.51
CA ILE A 869 44.53 -28.66 -7.99
C ILE A 869 43.59 -28.85 -9.17
N LEU A 870 42.83 -29.94 -9.20
CA LEU A 870 41.80 -30.13 -10.23
C LEU A 870 40.57 -29.29 -9.89
N THR A 871 40.06 -28.53 -10.87
CA THR A 871 38.81 -27.80 -10.74
C THR A 871 37.70 -28.47 -11.54
N PHE A 872 36.47 -28.36 -11.06
CA PHE A 872 35.33 -29.08 -11.65
C PHE A 872 34.31 -28.10 -12.22
N SER A 873 33.71 -28.44 -13.35
CA SER A 873 32.48 -27.80 -13.80
C SER A 873 31.29 -28.24 -12.92
N PRO A 874 30.15 -27.53 -12.93
CA PRO A 874 28.96 -27.97 -12.19
C PRO A 874 28.49 -29.35 -12.64
N GLN A 875 28.65 -29.66 -13.92
CA GLN A 875 28.38 -30.98 -14.50
C GLN A 875 29.25 -32.06 -13.87
N GLU A 876 30.58 -31.87 -13.84
CA GLU A 876 31.52 -32.84 -13.29
C GLU A 876 31.30 -33.05 -11.80
N MET A 877 31.10 -31.96 -11.03
CA MET A 877 30.81 -32.07 -9.60
C MET A 877 29.45 -32.74 -9.35
N GLY A 878 28.43 -32.42 -10.16
CA GLY A 878 27.13 -33.10 -10.11
C GLY A 878 27.26 -34.61 -10.36
N PHE A 879 28.08 -35.02 -11.32
CA PHE A 879 28.38 -36.42 -11.60
C PHE A 879 29.04 -37.13 -10.41
N LEU A 880 30.07 -36.53 -9.80
CA LEU A 880 30.75 -37.08 -8.62
C LEU A 880 29.75 -37.32 -7.48
N LEU A 881 28.90 -36.33 -7.22
CA LEU A 881 27.90 -36.42 -6.15
C LEU A 881 26.77 -37.42 -6.47
N LEU A 882 26.37 -37.56 -7.73
CA LEU A 882 25.41 -38.60 -8.15
C LEU A 882 25.96 -40.01 -7.93
N ALA A 883 27.26 -40.24 -8.16
CA ALA A 883 27.89 -41.54 -7.89
C ALA A 883 27.87 -41.90 -6.39
N ALA A 884 27.82 -40.91 -5.49
CA ALA A 884 27.71 -41.13 -4.06
C ALA A 884 26.33 -41.65 -3.62
N LEU A 885 25.33 -41.54 -4.50
CA LEU A 885 23.96 -42.02 -4.29
C LEU A 885 23.77 -43.47 -4.78
N ASP A 886 24.83 -44.18 -5.17
CA ASP A 886 24.75 -45.60 -5.55
C ASP A 886 24.26 -46.46 -4.37
N GLU A 887 23.42 -47.47 -4.65
CA GLU A 887 22.81 -48.34 -3.64
C GLU A 887 23.85 -49.03 -2.73
N ARG A 888 25.04 -49.37 -3.27
CA ARG A 888 26.13 -49.98 -2.49
C ARG A 888 26.66 -49.02 -1.42
N LEU A 889 26.71 -47.73 -1.73
CA LEU A 889 27.16 -46.70 -0.81
C LEU A 889 26.06 -46.27 0.16
N GLU A 890 24.81 -46.35 -0.27
CA GLU A 890 23.66 -46.17 0.63
C GLU A 890 23.66 -47.22 1.73
N ALA A 891 23.92 -48.49 1.38
CA ALA A 891 24.07 -49.57 2.36
C ALA A 891 25.22 -49.30 3.34
N ALA A 892 26.38 -48.85 2.85
CA ALA A 892 27.51 -48.47 3.71
C ALA A 892 27.17 -47.26 4.61
N ALA A 893 26.47 -46.25 4.06
CA ALA A 893 26.07 -45.05 4.80
C ALA A 893 25.02 -45.34 5.89
N ALA A 894 24.26 -46.43 5.76
CA ALA A 894 23.30 -46.88 6.76
C ALA A 894 23.98 -47.49 8.00
N GLU A 895 25.22 -48.00 7.86
CA GLU A 895 26.00 -48.53 8.98
C GLU A 895 26.85 -47.45 9.66
N HIS A 896 27.49 -46.59 8.87
CA HIS A 896 28.36 -45.53 9.35
C HIS A 896 28.24 -44.26 8.49
N PRO A 897 28.32 -43.05 9.07
CA PRO A 897 28.35 -41.82 8.28
C PRO A 897 29.61 -41.78 7.42
N LEU A 898 29.46 -41.42 6.16
CA LEU A 898 30.57 -41.38 5.19
C LEU A 898 31.04 -39.94 4.96
N VAL A 899 32.34 -39.73 4.76
CA VAL A 899 32.90 -38.46 4.30
C VAL A 899 33.55 -38.66 2.93
N LEU A 900 32.96 -38.03 1.90
CA LEU A 900 33.45 -38.05 0.53
C LEU A 900 34.34 -36.81 0.29
N ASP A 901 35.61 -37.03 0.02
CA ASP A 901 36.51 -35.98 -0.44
C ASP A 901 36.46 -35.89 -1.98
N VAL A 902 35.90 -34.79 -2.47
CA VAL A 902 35.91 -34.41 -3.89
C VAL A 902 36.49 -33.00 -4.02
N THR A 903 37.53 -32.72 -3.22
CA THR A 903 38.14 -31.38 -3.13
C THR A 903 39.07 -31.07 -4.29
N GLY A 904 39.47 -32.06 -5.10
CA GLY A 904 40.42 -31.89 -6.19
C GLY A 904 41.87 -31.70 -5.72
N GLY A 905 42.18 -32.07 -4.47
CA GLY A 905 43.51 -31.93 -3.87
C GLY A 905 43.75 -30.61 -3.16
N MET A 906 42.73 -29.75 -3.00
CA MET A 906 42.85 -28.46 -2.30
C MET A 906 43.44 -28.59 -0.89
N GLY A 907 43.05 -29.62 -0.13
CA GLY A 907 43.55 -29.86 1.22
C GLY A 907 45.04 -30.21 1.31
N LEU A 908 45.69 -30.52 0.18
CA LEU A 908 47.11 -30.86 0.12
C LEU A 908 48.01 -29.65 -0.17
N VAL A 909 47.43 -28.51 -0.54
CA VAL A 909 48.19 -27.29 -0.89
C VAL A 909 48.33 -26.39 0.33
N PRO A 910 49.55 -26.14 0.83
CA PRO A 910 49.77 -25.25 1.97
C PRO A 910 49.49 -23.79 1.58
N ASN A 911 48.88 -23.03 2.49
CA ASN A 911 48.59 -21.59 2.31
C ASN A 911 47.80 -21.27 1.01
N LEU A 912 46.77 -22.06 0.70
CA LEU A 912 45.95 -21.90 -0.51
C LEU A 912 45.40 -20.48 -0.71
N ALA A 913 45.05 -19.76 0.38
CA ALA A 913 44.57 -18.37 0.29
C ALA A 913 45.62 -17.42 -0.32
N LYS A 914 46.90 -17.60 0.03
CA LYS A 914 47.98 -16.82 -0.56
C LYS A 914 48.14 -17.16 -2.04
N VAL A 915 48.15 -18.44 -2.40
CA VAL A 915 48.25 -18.89 -3.80
C VAL A 915 47.13 -18.29 -4.66
N VAL A 916 45.89 -18.32 -4.17
CA VAL A 916 44.73 -17.71 -4.83
C VAL A 916 44.89 -16.20 -5.01
N THR A 917 45.39 -15.51 -3.98
CA THR A 917 45.61 -14.06 -4.01
C THR A 917 46.70 -13.70 -5.01
N ASP A 918 47.84 -14.40 -4.98
CA ASP A 918 48.97 -14.18 -5.87
C ASP A 918 48.56 -14.42 -7.34
N LEU A 919 47.82 -15.50 -7.64
CA LEU A 919 47.29 -15.78 -8.97
C LEU A 919 46.34 -14.68 -9.47
N ARG A 920 45.46 -14.18 -8.60
CA ARG A 920 44.53 -13.11 -8.95
C ARG A 920 45.26 -11.80 -9.26
N GLN A 921 46.24 -11.44 -8.41
CA GLN A 921 47.08 -10.27 -8.64
C GLN A 921 47.86 -10.39 -9.94
N ASP A 922 48.39 -11.57 -10.25
CA ASP A 922 49.11 -11.82 -11.50
C ASP A 922 48.23 -11.66 -12.74
N VAL A 923 47.00 -12.19 -12.72
CA VAL A 923 46.04 -12.04 -13.82
C VAL A 923 45.68 -10.57 -14.03
N LEU A 924 45.36 -9.85 -12.96
CA LEU A 924 44.98 -8.43 -13.03
C LEU A 924 46.14 -7.56 -13.49
N ARG A 925 47.33 -7.75 -12.93
CA ARG A 925 48.55 -7.03 -13.30
C ARG A 925 48.88 -7.21 -14.78
N ARG A 926 48.78 -8.43 -15.33
CA ARG A 926 48.99 -8.67 -16.77
C ARG A 926 47.96 -7.93 -17.64
N SER A 927 46.69 -7.92 -17.22
CA SER A 927 45.62 -7.17 -17.91
C SER A 927 45.88 -5.66 -17.88
N GLU A 928 46.25 -5.10 -16.73
CA GLU A 928 46.51 -3.66 -16.55
C GLU A 928 47.71 -3.20 -17.37
N VAL A 929 48.83 -3.96 -17.35
CA VAL A 929 50.01 -3.65 -18.16
C VAL A 929 49.66 -3.68 -19.65
N ALA A 930 48.92 -4.70 -20.12
CA ALA A 930 48.52 -4.77 -21.52
C ALA A 930 47.55 -3.65 -21.93
N LYS A 931 46.62 -3.24 -21.04
CA LYS A 931 45.74 -2.08 -21.27
C LYS A 931 46.54 -0.78 -21.36
N ALA A 932 47.52 -0.58 -20.48
CA ALA A 932 48.38 0.60 -20.49
C ALA A 932 49.20 0.67 -21.79
N LEU A 933 49.84 -0.44 -22.18
CA LEU A 933 50.60 -0.51 -23.44
C LEU A 933 49.72 -0.27 -24.67
N ALA A 934 48.49 -0.79 -24.69
CA ALA A 934 47.55 -0.57 -25.79
C ALA A 934 47.06 0.89 -25.84
N ALA A 935 46.83 1.52 -24.70
CA ALA A 935 46.47 2.93 -24.63
C ALA A 935 47.62 3.84 -25.12
N ASP A 936 48.85 3.57 -24.68
CA ASP A 936 50.05 4.28 -25.12
C ASP A 936 50.26 4.11 -26.64
N ALA A 937 50.13 2.89 -27.17
CA ALA A 937 50.23 2.63 -28.60
C ALA A 937 49.11 3.32 -29.43
N GLU A 938 47.88 3.41 -28.90
CA GLU A 938 46.80 4.16 -29.56
C GLU A 938 47.07 5.68 -29.57
N VAL A 939 47.66 6.22 -28.50
CA VAL A 939 48.06 7.64 -28.44
C VAL A 939 49.22 7.90 -29.38
N GLU A 940 50.29 7.09 -29.33
CA GLU A 940 51.45 7.20 -30.22
C GLU A 940 51.03 7.09 -31.69
N ALA A 941 50.16 6.15 -32.05
CA ALA A 941 49.64 6.02 -33.41
C ALA A 941 48.84 7.26 -33.87
N LYS A 942 48.05 7.88 -32.97
CA LYS A 942 47.33 9.13 -33.26
C LYS A 942 48.28 10.31 -33.42
N GLU A 943 49.31 10.40 -32.59
CA GLU A 943 50.33 11.47 -32.67
C GLU A 943 51.18 11.35 -33.95
N VAL A 944 51.61 10.14 -34.30
CA VAL A 944 52.34 9.86 -35.55
C VAL A 944 51.47 10.16 -36.77
N ALA A 945 50.17 9.82 -36.74
CA ALA A 945 49.23 10.15 -37.81
C ALA A 945 48.92 11.66 -37.91
N ALA A 946 49.03 12.41 -36.81
CA ALA A 946 48.82 13.86 -36.76
C ALA A 946 50.10 14.68 -37.03
N ALA A 947 51.26 14.04 -37.18
CA ALA A 947 52.54 14.72 -37.33
C ALA A 947 52.67 15.44 -38.71
N PRO A 948 53.16 16.69 -38.76
CA PRO A 948 53.17 17.51 -39.99
C PRO A 948 53.97 16.95 -41.17
N TRP A 949 54.97 16.10 -40.90
CA TRP A 949 55.83 15.50 -41.92
C TRP A 949 55.18 14.31 -42.64
N ALA A 950 54.10 13.75 -42.09
CA ALA A 950 53.35 12.65 -42.72
C ALA A 950 52.67 13.08 -44.05
N GLY A 951 52.50 14.39 -44.26
CA GLY A 951 52.01 14.97 -45.53
C GLY A 951 53.07 15.09 -46.64
N GLN A 952 54.36 14.80 -46.38
CA GLN A 952 55.44 15.01 -47.35
C GLN A 952 55.88 13.76 -48.13
N ALA A 953 55.32 12.57 -47.81
CA ALA A 953 55.61 11.34 -48.56
C ALA A 953 54.61 11.03 -49.70
N ALA A 954 53.66 11.94 -49.99
CA ALA A 954 52.68 11.78 -51.07
C ALA A 954 52.68 13.00 -52.02
N GLY A 955 53.86 13.38 -52.51
CA GLY A 955 53.99 14.32 -53.62
C GLY A 955 53.92 13.59 -54.97
N THR A 956 52.75 13.64 -55.61
CA THR A 956 52.46 13.66 -57.08
C THR A 956 51.23 12.84 -57.47
N SER A 957 50.04 13.46 -57.41
CA SER A 957 49.13 13.53 -58.57
C SER A 957 47.91 14.37 -58.20
N SER A 958 47.52 15.20 -59.17
CA SER A 958 46.44 16.17 -59.12
C SER A 958 45.11 15.59 -58.66
N ALA A 959 44.37 16.41 -57.93
CA ALA A 959 42.94 16.31 -57.71
C ALA A 959 42.20 15.92 -59.01
N SER A 960 41.74 14.67 -59.07
CA SER A 960 40.52 14.32 -59.78
C SER A 960 39.74 13.39 -58.85
N SER A 961 38.52 13.81 -58.54
CA SER A 961 37.52 13.02 -57.85
C SER A 961 37.13 11.84 -58.73
N SER A 962 37.81 10.71 -58.55
CA SER A 962 37.39 9.41 -59.08
C SER A 962 37.19 8.44 -57.91
N PRO A 963 36.09 7.67 -57.86
CA PRO A 963 35.68 6.84 -56.72
C PRO A 963 36.50 5.55 -56.59
N ALA A 964 37.83 5.64 -56.71
CA ALA A 964 38.74 4.50 -56.58
C ALA A 964 39.85 4.73 -55.53
N SER A 965 40.12 5.97 -55.12
CA SER A 965 41.15 6.27 -54.11
C SER A 965 40.68 6.19 -52.65
N LEU A 966 39.37 6.02 -52.39
CA LEU A 966 38.84 5.74 -51.04
C LEU A 966 39.08 4.30 -50.56
N VAL A 967 39.60 3.42 -51.42
CA VAL A 967 39.78 1.98 -51.09
C VAL A 967 41.08 1.72 -50.31
N GLN A 968 42.06 2.65 -50.31
CA GLN A 968 43.39 2.37 -49.75
C GLN A 968 43.73 3.10 -48.44
N GLN A 969 42.95 4.11 -48.03
CA GLN A 969 43.02 4.72 -46.68
C GLN A 969 42.00 4.11 -45.68
N GLY A 970 41.18 3.14 -46.12
CA GLY A 970 40.07 2.57 -45.35
C GLY A 970 40.28 1.14 -44.83
N ARG A 971 41.51 0.67 -44.60
CA ARG A 971 41.77 -0.71 -44.10
C ARG A 971 41.56 -0.92 -42.59
N GLY A 972 40.94 0.03 -41.89
CA GLY A 972 40.68 -0.08 -40.44
C GLY A 972 39.26 0.25 -39.96
N SER A 973 38.45 0.97 -40.74
CA SER A 973 37.05 1.21 -40.40
C SER A 973 36.14 0.45 -41.35
N HIS A 974 35.76 -0.77 -40.96
CA HIS A 974 34.60 -1.40 -41.58
C HIS A 974 33.40 -0.48 -41.36
N VAL A 975 32.85 0.07 -42.45
CA VAL A 975 31.56 0.77 -42.39
C VAL A 975 30.52 -0.29 -42.03
N MET A 976 30.14 -0.33 -40.75
CA MET A 976 29.10 -1.23 -40.28
C MET A 976 27.77 -0.78 -40.87
N VAL A 977 27.26 -1.55 -41.84
CA VAL A 977 25.91 -1.35 -42.37
C VAL A 977 24.94 -1.87 -41.33
N LYS A 978 24.20 -0.96 -40.70
CA LYS A 978 23.10 -1.33 -39.80
C LYS A 978 21.97 -1.95 -40.62
N ARG A 979 21.56 -3.18 -40.29
CA ARG A 979 20.37 -3.80 -40.89
C ARG A 979 19.14 -3.04 -40.42
N ARG A 980 18.35 -2.56 -41.37
CA ARG A 980 17.04 -1.96 -41.11
C ARG A 980 15.95 -3.03 -41.13
N PRO A 981 14.97 -3.01 -40.20
CA PRO A 981 13.81 -3.88 -40.28
C PRO A 981 13.04 -3.61 -41.58
N CYS A 982 12.76 -4.67 -42.34
CA CYS A 982 12.03 -4.56 -43.60
C CYS A 982 10.74 -5.37 -43.55
N LEU A 983 9.63 -4.68 -43.27
CA LEU A 983 8.30 -5.30 -43.29
C LEU A 983 7.95 -5.70 -44.72
N THR A 984 7.90 -7.02 -44.96
CA THR A 984 7.57 -7.58 -46.27
C THR A 984 6.25 -8.33 -46.21
N PHE A 985 5.45 -8.22 -47.28
CA PHE A 985 4.28 -9.06 -47.46
C PHE A 985 4.73 -10.39 -48.07
N SER A 986 4.83 -11.43 -47.23
CA SER A 986 5.27 -12.76 -47.66
C SER A 986 4.09 -13.55 -48.24
N TYR A 987 3.93 -13.52 -49.57
CA TYR A 987 3.00 -14.41 -50.26
C TYR A 987 3.50 -15.87 -50.22
N PRO A 988 2.60 -16.86 -50.21
CA PRO A 988 3.00 -18.26 -50.37
C PRO A 988 3.85 -18.44 -51.64
N PRO A 989 4.99 -19.14 -51.58
CA PRO A 989 5.86 -19.32 -52.73
C PRO A 989 5.14 -20.13 -53.82
N LEU A 990 5.13 -19.61 -55.06
CA LEU A 990 4.55 -20.30 -56.20
C LEU A 990 5.52 -21.35 -56.74
N PRO A 991 5.06 -22.60 -57.02
CA PRO A 991 5.89 -23.62 -57.64
C PRO A 991 6.38 -23.14 -59.01
N GLN A 992 7.69 -23.20 -59.24
CA GLN A 992 8.31 -22.70 -60.48
C GLN A 992 8.35 -23.77 -61.56
N ARG A 993 8.34 -25.04 -61.17
CA ARG A 993 8.36 -26.21 -62.05
C ARG A 993 7.23 -27.18 -61.71
N PRO A 994 6.73 -27.97 -62.67
CA PRO A 994 5.77 -29.04 -62.39
C PRO A 994 6.29 -30.08 -61.39
N SER A 995 7.61 -30.24 -61.31
CA SER A 995 8.31 -31.06 -60.30
C SER A 995 8.13 -30.58 -58.86
N ASP A 996 7.72 -29.33 -58.67
CA ASP A 996 7.57 -28.69 -57.35
C ASP A 996 6.15 -28.89 -56.79
N ILE A 997 5.21 -29.29 -57.65
CA ILE A 997 3.84 -29.67 -57.26
C ILE A 997 3.87 -31.05 -56.59
N ARG A 998 3.29 -31.15 -55.38
CA ARG A 998 3.24 -32.41 -54.63
C ARG A 998 2.56 -33.55 -55.40
N GLU A 999 3.10 -34.74 -55.21
CA GLU A 999 2.81 -35.99 -55.92
C GLU A 999 1.31 -36.37 -56.05
N PRO A 1000 0.42 -36.21 -55.03
CA PRO A 1000 -1.00 -36.49 -55.23
C PRO A 1000 -1.68 -35.50 -56.18
N PHE A 1001 -1.27 -34.23 -56.17
CA PHE A 1001 -1.84 -33.19 -57.04
C PHE A 1001 -1.32 -33.27 -58.48
N ARG A 1002 -0.08 -33.77 -58.67
CA ARG A 1002 0.48 -34.01 -60.01
C ARG A 1002 -0.23 -35.16 -60.74
N ARG A 1003 -0.76 -36.14 -60.00
CA ARG A 1003 -1.47 -37.30 -60.56
C ARG A 1003 -2.94 -37.03 -60.92
N LEU A 1004 -3.49 -35.88 -60.53
CA LEU A 1004 -4.87 -35.53 -60.88
C LEU A 1004 -4.95 -35.20 -62.38
N PRO A 1005 -5.97 -35.71 -63.10
CA PRO A 1005 -6.20 -35.36 -64.49
C PRO A 1005 -6.41 -33.84 -64.65
N PRO A 1006 -5.79 -33.20 -65.66
CA PRO A 1006 -6.09 -31.81 -66.00
C PRO A 1006 -7.59 -31.63 -66.27
N GLY A 1007 -8.23 -30.66 -65.63
CA GLY A 1007 -9.66 -30.37 -65.80
C GLY A 1007 -10.62 -31.25 -65.00
N LEU A 1008 -10.12 -32.09 -64.07
CA LEU A 1008 -10.98 -32.86 -63.16
C LEU A 1008 -11.84 -31.97 -62.26
N LEU A 1009 -11.27 -30.85 -61.81
CA LEU A 1009 -11.95 -29.89 -60.95
C LEU A 1009 -12.39 -28.69 -61.79
N ASP A 1010 -13.66 -28.34 -61.71
CA ASP A 1010 -14.14 -27.04 -62.17
C ASP A 1010 -13.67 -25.97 -61.17
N LEU A 1011 -12.73 -25.12 -61.59
CA LEU A 1011 -12.18 -24.08 -60.74
C LEU A 1011 -13.23 -23.02 -60.34
N ALA A 1012 -14.37 -22.95 -61.05
CA ALA A 1012 -15.49 -22.09 -60.64
C ALA A 1012 -16.14 -22.55 -59.33
N ASP A 1013 -16.07 -23.85 -59.03
CA ASP A 1013 -16.67 -24.47 -57.83
C ASP A 1013 -15.62 -24.75 -56.73
N VAL A 1014 -14.38 -24.29 -56.90
CA VAL A 1014 -13.30 -24.44 -55.90
C VAL A 1014 -13.10 -23.13 -55.14
N TYR A 1015 -13.53 -23.10 -53.89
CA TYR A 1015 -13.29 -21.97 -52.99
C TYR A 1015 -11.86 -21.98 -52.43
N VAL A 1016 -11.16 -20.83 -52.53
CA VAL A 1016 -9.80 -20.64 -52.03
C VAL A 1016 -9.71 -19.40 -51.13
N ILE A 1017 -8.85 -19.45 -50.10
CA ILE A 1017 -8.56 -18.30 -49.26
C ILE A 1017 -7.51 -17.42 -49.97
N VAL A 1018 -7.91 -16.22 -50.40
CA VAL A 1018 -7.03 -15.27 -51.12
C VAL A 1018 -6.33 -14.25 -50.22
N GLY A 1019 -6.68 -14.21 -48.93
CA GLY A 1019 -6.07 -13.33 -47.93
C GLY A 1019 -6.73 -13.48 -46.57
N PHE A 1020 -6.02 -13.06 -45.52
CA PHE A 1020 -6.52 -13.04 -44.14
C PHE A 1020 -5.87 -11.89 -43.36
N GLY A 1021 -6.53 -11.48 -42.29
CA GLY A 1021 -6.06 -10.47 -41.35
C GLY A 1021 -6.80 -10.60 -40.02
N GLU A 1022 -6.18 -10.10 -38.96
CA GLU A 1022 -6.76 -10.11 -37.63
C GLU A 1022 -6.38 -8.83 -36.87
N VAL A 1023 -7.20 -8.48 -35.89
CA VAL A 1023 -6.88 -7.51 -34.85
C VAL A 1023 -7.10 -8.24 -33.54
N GLY A 1024 -6.00 -8.66 -32.92
CA GLY A 1024 -6.02 -9.51 -31.73
C GLY A 1024 -5.10 -9.01 -30.63
N PRO A 1025 -4.98 -9.76 -29.52
CA PRO A 1025 -4.14 -9.36 -28.39
C PRO A 1025 -2.66 -9.17 -28.73
N PHE A 1026 -2.20 -9.85 -29.79
CA PHE A 1026 -0.84 -9.76 -30.31
C PHE A 1026 -0.71 -8.80 -31.51
N GLY A 1027 -1.70 -7.95 -31.77
CA GLY A 1027 -1.70 -7.03 -32.91
C GLY A 1027 -2.27 -7.67 -34.18
N SER A 1028 -1.47 -7.68 -35.24
CA SER A 1028 -1.86 -8.23 -36.54
C SER A 1028 -1.54 -9.71 -36.67
N ALA A 1029 -1.95 -10.31 -37.79
CA ALA A 1029 -1.68 -11.72 -38.08
C ALA A 1029 -0.17 -12.02 -38.23
N ARG A 1030 0.65 -11.01 -38.54
CA ARG A 1030 2.12 -11.15 -38.63
C ARG A 1030 2.74 -11.23 -37.24
N THR A 1031 2.44 -10.25 -36.40
CA THR A 1031 3.00 -10.16 -35.05
C THR A 1031 2.49 -11.30 -34.17
N ARG A 1032 1.22 -11.71 -34.32
CA ARG A 1032 0.69 -12.90 -33.66
C ARG A 1032 1.38 -14.19 -34.13
N TRP A 1033 1.68 -14.31 -35.43
CA TRP A 1033 2.43 -15.46 -35.95
C TRP A 1033 3.85 -15.54 -35.39
N GLU A 1034 4.55 -14.41 -35.28
CA GLU A 1034 5.87 -14.36 -34.63
C GLU A 1034 5.81 -14.78 -33.17
N ALA A 1035 4.82 -14.28 -32.42
CA ALA A 1035 4.62 -14.67 -31.03
C ALA A 1035 4.21 -16.15 -30.84
N GLU A 1036 3.54 -16.73 -31.83
CA GLU A 1036 3.05 -18.11 -31.81
C GLU A 1036 4.14 -19.13 -32.15
N VAL A 1037 5.00 -18.82 -33.12
CA VAL A 1037 6.01 -19.75 -33.67
C VAL A 1037 7.42 -19.46 -33.13
N GLY A 1038 7.70 -18.22 -32.73
CA GLY A 1038 9.03 -17.78 -32.29
C GLY A 1038 9.16 -17.61 -30.78
N ASP A 1039 10.40 -17.46 -30.31
CA ASP A 1039 10.74 -17.18 -28.91
C ASP A 1039 10.57 -15.69 -28.53
N GLY A 1040 9.87 -14.92 -29.36
CA GLY A 1040 9.66 -13.49 -29.22
C GLY A 1040 9.49 -12.79 -30.57
N PHE A 1041 9.38 -11.47 -30.54
CA PHE A 1041 9.19 -10.66 -31.74
C PHE A 1041 10.51 -10.37 -32.46
N THR A 1042 10.45 -10.38 -33.79
CA THR A 1042 11.54 -9.90 -34.65
C THR A 1042 11.66 -8.37 -34.55
N ASP A 1043 12.72 -7.79 -35.11
CA ASP A 1043 12.83 -6.33 -35.15
C ASP A 1043 11.73 -5.72 -36.04
N GLU A 1044 11.32 -6.43 -37.09
CA GLU A 1044 10.19 -6.09 -37.94
C GLU A 1044 8.86 -6.12 -37.15
N GLY A 1045 8.62 -7.18 -36.36
CA GLY A 1045 7.42 -7.30 -35.54
C GLY A 1045 7.35 -6.25 -34.43
N LEU A 1046 8.47 -5.92 -33.79
CA LEU A 1046 8.54 -4.85 -32.80
C LEU A 1046 8.32 -3.47 -33.42
N LEU A 1047 8.84 -3.22 -34.63
CA LEU A 1047 8.57 -1.99 -35.37
C LEU A 1047 7.06 -1.85 -35.66
N GLU A 1048 6.42 -2.93 -36.14
CA GLU A 1048 4.98 -2.94 -36.38
C GLU A 1048 4.19 -2.69 -35.09
N LEU A 1049 4.52 -3.37 -33.99
CA LEU A 1049 3.86 -3.16 -32.70
C LEU A 1049 4.09 -1.76 -32.13
N ALA A 1050 5.29 -1.21 -32.25
CA ALA A 1050 5.59 0.14 -31.80
C ALA A 1050 4.72 1.18 -32.50
N TRP A 1051 4.50 1.01 -33.81
CA TRP A 1051 3.62 1.86 -34.59
C TRP A 1051 2.13 1.64 -34.24
N VAL A 1052 1.69 0.38 -34.14
CA VAL A 1052 0.30 0.02 -33.81
C VAL A 1052 -0.09 0.52 -32.41
N MET A 1053 0.80 0.41 -31.43
CA MET A 1053 0.61 0.90 -30.06
C MET A 1053 0.75 2.43 -29.95
N GLY A 1054 1.24 3.10 -31.00
CA GLY A 1054 1.38 4.54 -31.05
C GLY A 1054 2.60 5.09 -30.33
N PHE A 1055 3.64 4.27 -30.09
CA PHE A 1055 4.92 4.76 -29.55
C PHE A 1055 5.71 5.55 -30.59
N ILE A 1056 5.57 5.19 -31.86
CA ILE A 1056 6.25 5.85 -32.99
C ILE A 1056 5.26 6.27 -34.06
N THR A 1057 5.61 7.34 -34.77
CA THR A 1057 4.88 7.86 -35.92
C THR A 1057 5.87 8.12 -37.06
N PHE A 1058 5.41 8.02 -38.31
CA PHE A 1058 6.27 8.25 -39.46
C PHE A 1058 6.12 9.69 -39.97
N VAL A 1059 7.23 10.40 -40.07
CA VAL A 1059 7.31 11.76 -40.63
C VAL A 1059 8.22 11.72 -41.86
N ALA A 1060 7.70 12.11 -43.03
CA ALA A 1060 8.37 11.92 -44.33
C ALA A 1060 9.83 12.41 -44.36
N ASP A 1061 10.13 13.55 -43.72
CA ASP A 1061 11.48 14.16 -43.73
C ASP A 1061 12.42 13.64 -42.62
N LYS A 1062 11.87 12.96 -41.60
CA LYS A 1062 12.62 12.53 -40.39
C LYS A 1062 12.66 11.01 -40.21
N GLY A 1063 11.84 10.26 -40.94
CA GLY A 1063 11.62 8.83 -40.72
C GLY A 1063 10.72 8.59 -39.50
N TRP A 1064 11.02 7.54 -38.73
CA TRP A 1064 10.30 7.26 -37.49
C TRP A 1064 10.65 8.28 -36.41
N THR A 1065 9.62 8.82 -35.77
CA THR A 1065 9.75 9.73 -34.62
C THR A 1065 8.94 9.21 -33.46
N ASP A 1066 9.45 9.38 -32.25
CA ASP A 1066 8.72 9.10 -31.02
C ASP A 1066 7.47 9.98 -30.95
N ALA A 1067 6.32 9.37 -30.62
CA ALA A 1067 5.02 10.05 -30.69
C ALA A 1067 4.84 11.13 -29.61
N ASP A 1068 5.50 10.99 -28.46
CA ASP A 1068 5.37 11.91 -27.33
C ASP A 1068 6.35 13.10 -27.46
N THR A 1069 7.60 12.80 -27.84
CA THR A 1069 8.71 13.78 -27.87
C THR A 1069 8.96 14.38 -29.25
N GLY A 1070 8.52 13.73 -30.33
CA GLY A 1070 8.82 14.12 -31.71
C GLY A 1070 10.30 13.95 -32.11
N ALA A 1071 11.10 13.29 -31.27
CA ALA A 1071 12.51 13.02 -31.56
C ALA A 1071 12.65 11.90 -32.61
N PRO A 1072 13.62 12.01 -33.54
CA PRO A 1072 13.87 10.95 -34.51
C PRO A 1072 14.38 9.68 -33.81
N VAL A 1073 13.82 8.54 -34.19
CA VAL A 1073 14.14 7.21 -33.64
C VAL A 1073 14.71 6.35 -34.76
N ASP A 1074 15.91 5.82 -34.56
CA ASP A 1074 16.49 4.83 -35.47
C ASP A 1074 15.79 3.47 -35.28
N GLU A 1075 15.47 2.79 -36.39
CA GLU A 1075 14.73 1.53 -36.36
C GLU A 1075 15.46 0.43 -35.56
N THR A 1076 16.80 0.46 -35.52
CA THR A 1076 17.59 -0.51 -34.74
C THR A 1076 17.51 -0.28 -33.23
N ALA A 1077 17.10 0.92 -32.80
CA ALA A 1077 16.95 1.28 -31.40
C ALA A 1077 15.58 0.91 -30.82
N ILE A 1078 14.61 0.51 -31.65
CA ILE A 1078 13.22 0.23 -31.22
C ILE A 1078 13.18 -0.86 -30.16
N ARG A 1079 13.93 -1.95 -30.35
CA ARG A 1079 13.99 -3.05 -29.38
C ARG A 1079 14.47 -2.56 -28.02
N SER A 1080 15.54 -1.79 -27.97
CA SER A 1080 16.09 -1.26 -26.71
C SER A 1080 15.24 -0.14 -26.09
N ALA A 1081 14.55 0.66 -26.91
CA ALA A 1081 13.79 1.82 -26.44
C ALA A 1081 12.37 1.46 -25.98
N TYR A 1082 11.69 0.56 -26.69
CA TYR A 1082 10.27 0.26 -26.47
C TYR A 1082 9.98 -1.22 -26.22
N GLY A 1083 10.94 -2.14 -26.40
CA GLY A 1083 10.70 -3.59 -26.32
C GLY A 1083 9.97 -4.03 -25.05
N ASP A 1084 10.44 -3.62 -23.88
CA ASP A 1084 9.82 -4.00 -22.60
C ASP A 1084 8.42 -3.40 -22.43
N ARG A 1085 8.21 -2.16 -22.89
CA ARG A 1085 6.90 -1.49 -22.86
C ARG A 1085 5.90 -2.15 -23.80
N ILE A 1086 6.36 -2.59 -24.98
CA ILE A 1086 5.56 -3.34 -25.94
C ILE A 1086 5.15 -4.68 -25.33
N LEU A 1087 6.10 -5.45 -24.78
CA LEU A 1087 5.83 -6.75 -24.17
C LEU A 1087 4.85 -6.64 -22.99
N ALA A 1088 4.95 -5.58 -22.17
CA ALA A 1088 4.04 -5.35 -21.06
C ALA A 1088 2.59 -5.04 -21.52
N GLY A 1089 2.44 -4.41 -22.69
CA GLY A 1089 1.15 -3.96 -23.23
C GLY A 1089 0.53 -4.87 -24.30
N VAL A 1090 1.05 -6.10 -24.50
CA VAL A 1090 0.62 -7.02 -25.57
C VAL A 1090 0.25 -8.38 -24.99
N GLY A 1091 -0.71 -9.07 -25.60
CA GLY A 1091 -1.09 -10.44 -25.24
C GLY A 1091 -2.06 -10.54 -24.04
N VAL A 1092 -1.98 -11.66 -23.32
CA VAL A 1092 -2.83 -11.97 -22.16
C VAL A 1092 -2.22 -11.35 -20.90
N ARG A 1093 -2.90 -10.36 -20.33
CA ARG A 1093 -2.39 -9.55 -19.21
C ARG A 1093 -3.52 -9.05 -18.31
N LEU A 1094 -3.16 -8.39 -17.20
CA LEU A 1094 -4.12 -7.75 -16.30
C LEU A 1094 -4.99 -6.75 -17.06
N ILE A 1095 -6.29 -6.72 -16.75
CA ILE A 1095 -7.24 -5.81 -17.38
C ILE A 1095 -6.79 -4.38 -17.10
N GLU A 1096 -6.55 -3.63 -18.17
CA GLU A 1096 -6.23 -2.21 -18.12
C GLU A 1096 -7.53 -1.42 -18.32
N PRO A 1097 -7.99 -0.63 -17.33
CA PRO A 1097 -9.20 0.16 -17.46
C PRO A 1097 -9.12 1.18 -18.60
N SER A 1098 -7.92 1.66 -18.95
CA SER A 1098 -7.68 2.55 -20.09
C SER A 1098 -7.99 1.91 -21.44
N VAL A 1099 -7.83 0.59 -21.57
CA VAL A 1099 -8.08 -0.16 -22.81
C VAL A 1099 -9.51 -0.68 -22.86
N THR A 1100 -10.03 -1.17 -21.74
CA THR A 1100 -11.33 -1.87 -21.68
C THR A 1100 -12.49 -1.00 -21.18
N GLY A 1101 -12.20 0.15 -20.55
CA GLY A 1101 -13.20 0.97 -19.86
C GLY A 1101 -13.78 0.32 -18.60
N PHE A 1102 -13.16 -0.76 -18.12
CA PHE A 1102 -13.67 -1.61 -17.04
C PHE A 1102 -12.58 -1.92 -16.02
N ASP A 1103 -12.86 -1.65 -14.74
CA ASP A 1103 -12.01 -2.07 -13.62
C ASP A 1103 -12.65 -3.29 -12.92
N PRO A 1104 -12.01 -4.47 -12.95
CA PRO A 1104 -12.54 -5.64 -12.27
C PRO A 1104 -12.46 -5.53 -10.73
N THR A 1105 -11.60 -4.68 -10.17
CA THR A 1105 -11.51 -4.48 -8.72
C THR A 1105 -12.59 -3.54 -8.19
N ASP A 1106 -13.10 -2.65 -9.04
CA ASP A 1106 -14.13 -1.66 -8.71
C ASP A 1106 -15.35 -1.76 -9.65
N LYS A 1107 -15.99 -2.92 -9.69
CA LYS A 1107 -17.18 -3.10 -10.53
C LYS A 1107 -18.40 -2.41 -9.91
N LEU A 1108 -18.87 -1.35 -10.56
CA LEU A 1108 -20.11 -0.67 -10.21
C LEU A 1108 -21.31 -1.61 -10.32
N ALA A 1109 -22.02 -1.80 -9.20
CA ALA A 1109 -23.29 -2.51 -9.14
C ALA A 1109 -24.33 -1.65 -8.45
N LEU A 1110 -25.59 -1.75 -8.87
CA LEU A 1110 -26.71 -1.04 -8.25
C LEU A 1110 -27.47 -1.99 -7.33
N ARG A 1111 -27.66 -1.60 -6.07
CA ARG A 1111 -28.52 -2.32 -5.11
C ARG A 1111 -29.86 -1.60 -5.00
N GLN A 1112 -30.96 -2.32 -5.23
CA GLN A 1112 -32.28 -1.81 -4.92
C GLN A 1112 -32.48 -1.76 -3.40
N VAL A 1113 -32.85 -0.58 -2.89
CA VAL A 1113 -33.14 -0.35 -1.48
C VAL A 1113 -34.44 0.43 -1.38
N ALA A 1114 -35.39 -0.10 -0.62
CA ALA A 1114 -36.59 0.65 -0.28
C ALA A 1114 -36.24 1.67 0.80
N VAL A 1115 -36.74 2.90 0.63
CA VAL A 1115 -36.51 4.01 1.55
C VAL A 1115 -37.32 3.77 2.83
N ASP A 1116 -36.66 3.73 4.00
CA ASP A 1116 -37.32 3.46 5.28
C ASP A 1116 -38.02 4.69 5.87
N ARG A 1117 -37.65 5.90 5.42
CA ARG A 1117 -38.20 7.19 5.89
C ARG A 1117 -38.20 8.19 4.77
N ASP A 1118 -39.21 9.05 4.71
CA ASP A 1118 -39.30 10.11 3.70
C ASP A 1118 -37.98 10.89 3.59
N LEU A 1119 -37.47 10.97 2.37
CA LEU A 1119 -36.26 11.73 2.05
C LEU A 1119 -36.57 13.22 2.05
N LYS A 1120 -35.51 14.03 2.07
CA LYS A 1120 -35.65 15.47 1.89
C LYS A 1120 -36.09 15.78 0.45
N PRO A 1121 -36.94 16.79 0.22
CA PRO A 1121 -37.28 17.22 -1.12
C PRO A 1121 -36.04 17.65 -1.91
N LEU A 1122 -35.98 17.25 -3.16
CA LEU A 1122 -34.93 17.59 -4.12
C LEU A 1122 -35.50 18.53 -5.17
N GLU A 1123 -34.75 19.58 -5.49
CA GLU A 1123 -35.09 20.47 -6.60
C GLU A 1123 -34.82 19.76 -7.93
N MET A 1124 -35.81 19.75 -8.82
CA MET A 1124 -35.71 19.08 -10.12
C MET A 1124 -36.50 19.84 -11.19
N SER A 1125 -36.24 19.55 -12.46
CA SER A 1125 -37.05 20.09 -13.56
C SER A 1125 -38.47 19.50 -13.57
N ALA A 1126 -39.43 20.21 -14.17
CA ALA A 1126 -40.82 19.75 -14.29
C ALA A 1126 -40.93 18.39 -15.01
N GLU A 1127 -40.11 18.20 -16.04
CA GLU A 1127 -40.10 16.96 -16.83
C GLU A 1127 -39.57 15.77 -16.03
N GLU A 1128 -38.49 15.95 -15.27
CA GLU A 1128 -37.92 14.91 -14.40
C GLU A 1128 -38.87 14.56 -13.25
N ALA A 1129 -39.49 15.56 -12.63
CA ALA A 1129 -40.46 15.37 -11.56
C ALA A 1129 -41.66 14.54 -12.03
N GLN A 1130 -42.18 14.79 -13.24
CA GLN A 1130 -43.24 13.98 -13.84
C GLN A 1130 -42.79 12.53 -14.12
N ARG A 1131 -41.56 12.32 -14.61
CA ARG A 1131 -41.02 10.96 -14.82
C ARG A 1131 -40.88 10.18 -13.51
N ILE A 1132 -40.36 10.81 -12.47
CA ILE A 1132 -40.21 10.20 -11.14
C ILE A 1132 -41.59 9.92 -10.52
N LYS A 1133 -42.56 10.83 -10.68
CA LYS A 1133 -43.94 10.62 -10.23
C LYS A 1133 -44.62 9.46 -10.97
N ALA A 1134 -44.40 9.33 -12.28
CA ALA A 1134 -44.91 8.21 -13.07
C ALA A 1134 -44.30 6.87 -12.65
N GLN A 1135 -43.01 6.85 -12.29
CA GLN A 1135 -42.31 5.64 -11.87
C GLN A 1135 -42.68 5.18 -10.44
N HIS A 1136 -42.80 6.12 -9.50
CA HIS A 1136 -43.01 5.81 -8.08
C HIS A 1136 -44.46 5.92 -7.61
N GLY A 1137 -45.36 6.49 -8.43
CA GLY A 1137 -46.79 6.61 -8.14
C GLY A 1137 -47.06 7.35 -6.82
N ASP A 1138 -47.73 6.68 -5.89
CA ASP A 1138 -48.10 7.25 -4.59
C ASP A 1138 -46.90 7.43 -3.64
N LYS A 1139 -45.73 6.88 -3.97
CA LYS A 1139 -44.52 6.92 -3.13
C LYS A 1139 -43.63 8.14 -3.39
N VAL A 1140 -44.14 9.13 -4.12
CA VAL A 1140 -43.45 10.41 -4.42
C VAL A 1140 -44.45 11.55 -4.33
N THR A 1141 -44.04 12.65 -3.70
CA THR A 1141 -44.78 13.92 -3.70
C THR A 1141 -44.03 14.94 -4.53
N VAL A 1142 -44.72 15.56 -5.48
CA VAL A 1142 -44.20 16.67 -6.28
C VAL A 1142 -44.97 17.92 -5.89
N PHE A 1143 -44.28 18.99 -5.53
CA PHE A 1143 -44.90 20.26 -5.19
C PHE A 1143 -44.07 21.43 -5.71
N GLN A 1144 -44.72 22.56 -5.95
CA GLN A 1144 -44.09 23.78 -6.43
C GLN A 1144 -44.11 24.80 -5.30
N ASP A 1145 -42.99 25.49 -5.07
CA ASP A 1145 -42.94 26.58 -4.10
C ASP A 1145 -43.46 27.91 -4.68
N ALA A 1146 -43.48 28.95 -3.84
CA ALA A 1146 -43.94 30.28 -4.23
C ALA A 1146 -43.05 30.98 -5.28
N GLU A 1147 -41.82 30.49 -5.47
CA GLU A 1147 -40.82 31.00 -6.42
C GLU A 1147 -40.88 30.24 -7.75
N GLY A 1148 -41.73 29.20 -7.84
CA GLY A 1148 -41.97 28.41 -9.03
C GLY A 1148 -41.05 27.19 -9.16
N VAL A 1149 -40.21 26.91 -8.17
CA VAL A 1149 -39.27 25.77 -8.16
C VAL A 1149 -40.03 24.49 -7.83
N ILE A 1150 -39.72 23.41 -8.55
CA ILE A 1150 -40.37 22.11 -8.39
C ILE A 1150 -39.53 21.23 -7.49
N TRP A 1151 -40.16 20.77 -6.42
CA TRP A 1151 -39.59 19.91 -5.41
C TRP A 1151 -40.18 18.51 -5.49
N VAL A 1152 -39.30 17.51 -5.47
CA VAL A 1152 -39.65 16.09 -5.49
C VAL A 1152 -39.22 15.46 -4.19
N GLN A 1153 -40.19 14.93 -3.44
CA GLN A 1153 -39.95 14.21 -2.19
C GLN A 1153 -40.25 12.73 -2.37
N LEU A 1154 -39.22 11.88 -2.20
CA LEU A 1154 -39.36 10.43 -2.17
C LEU A 1154 -39.88 9.99 -0.79
N LEU A 1155 -41.00 9.30 -0.77
CA LEU A 1155 -41.64 8.84 0.46
C LEU A 1155 -41.14 7.45 0.87
N GLN A 1156 -41.45 7.07 2.11
CA GLN A 1156 -41.21 5.73 2.63
C GLN A 1156 -41.77 4.66 1.68
N GLY A 1157 -40.95 3.65 1.40
CA GLY A 1157 -41.26 2.56 0.48
C GLY A 1157 -40.95 2.85 -0.99
N ALA A 1158 -40.52 4.06 -1.37
CA ALA A 1158 -39.92 4.33 -2.68
C ALA A 1158 -38.63 3.52 -2.85
N VAL A 1159 -38.37 2.98 -4.05
CA VAL A 1159 -37.21 2.12 -4.32
C VAL A 1159 -36.11 2.91 -4.99
N LEU A 1160 -34.94 3.00 -4.37
CA LEU A 1160 -33.75 3.62 -4.93
C LEU A 1160 -32.74 2.58 -5.40
N TYR A 1161 -31.93 2.96 -6.38
CA TYR A 1161 -30.75 2.22 -6.80
C TYR A 1161 -29.51 2.87 -6.20
N ILE A 1162 -28.93 2.22 -5.18
CA ILE A 1162 -27.73 2.71 -4.51
C ILE A 1162 -26.50 2.07 -5.15
N PRO A 1163 -25.54 2.87 -5.66
CA PRO A 1163 -24.27 2.35 -6.14
C PRO A 1163 -23.47 1.63 -5.04
N LYS A 1164 -22.85 0.50 -5.41
CA LYS A 1164 -21.84 -0.19 -4.62
C LYS A 1164 -20.72 -0.67 -5.53
N SER A 1165 -19.54 -0.85 -4.95
CA SER A 1165 -18.42 -1.53 -5.58
C SER A 1165 -18.45 -3.02 -5.25
N VAL A 1166 -18.11 -3.86 -6.21
CA VAL A 1166 -17.93 -5.31 -6.04
C VAL A 1166 -16.59 -5.70 -6.67
N SER A 1167 -15.73 -6.38 -5.92
CA SER A 1167 -14.52 -6.96 -6.48
C SER A 1167 -14.86 -8.21 -7.31
N PHE A 1168 -14.33 -8.25 -8.53
CA PHE A 1168 -14.45 -9.37 -9.45
C PHE A 1168 -13.12 -10.14 -9.49
N ASP A 1169 -13.22 -11.46 -9.65
CA ASP A 1169 -12.11 -12.42 -9.57
C ASP A 1169 -11.43 -12.68 -10.93
N ARG A 1170 -12.02 -12.23 -12.05
CA ARG A 1170 -11.41 -12.33 -13.38
C ARG A 1170 -10.65 -11.03 -13.68
N LEU A 1171 -9.38 -11.00 -13.29
CA LEU A 1171 -8.50 -9.83 -13.42
C LEU A 1171 -7.66 -9.82 -14.71
N VAL A 1172 -7.67 -10.91 -15.48
CA VAL A 1172 -6.78 -11.11 -16.65
C VAL A 1172 -7.62 -11.38 -17.89
N ALA A 1173 -7.24 -10.76 -19.02
CA ALA A 1173 -7.88 -10.96 -20.32
C ALA A 1173 -6.88 -10.82 -21.48
N GLY A 1174 -7.19 -11.43 -22.62
CA GLY A 1174 -6.52 -11.15 -23.90
C GLY A 1174 -7.02 -9.82 -24.46
N GLN A 1175 -6.24 -8.76 -24.28
CA GLN A 1175 -6.62 -7.40 -24.65
C GLN A 1175 -5.83 -6.97 -25.88
N LEU A 1176 -6.45 -6.16 -26.75
CA LEU A 1176 -5.72 -5.49 -27.84
C LEU A 1176 -4.48 -4.77 -27.30
N PRO A 1177 -3.40 -4.62 -28.09
CA PRO A 1177 -2.21 -3.91 -27.67
C PRO A 1177 -2.55 -2.54 -27.07
N THR A 1178 -2.01 -2.23 -25.90
CA THR A 1178 -2.27 -0.95 -25.23
C THR A 1178 -1.84 0.19 -26.14
N GLY A 1179 -2.74 1.17 -26.31
CA GLY A 1179 -2.53 2.29 -27.21
C GLY A 1179 -3.09 2.07 -28.62
N TRP A 1180 -3.48 0.85 -29.03
CA TRP A 1180 -4.11 0.57 -30.33
C TRP A 1180 -5.26 1.55 -30.63
N SER A 1181 -5.33 2.03 -31.87
CA SER A 1181 -6.38 2.94 -32.34
C SER A 1181 -6.75 2.62 -33.78
N ALA A 1182 -8.05 2.59 -34.07
CA ALA A 1182 -8.57 2.39 -35.43
C ALA A 1182 -8.23 3.55 -36.40
N THR A 1183 -7.75 4.70 -35.88
CA THR A 1183 -7.33 5.83 -36.71
C THR A 1183 -5.94 5.65 -37.34
N ARG A 1184 -5.14 4.72 -36.82
CA ARG A 1184 -3.87 4.30 -37.41
C ARG A 1184 -4.10 3.00 -38.18
#